data_AF-A0A164P4B8-F1
#
_entry.id   AF-A0A164P4B8-F1
#
_cell.length_a   1.000
_cell.length_b   1.000
_cell.length_c   1.000
_cell.angle_alpha   90.00
_cell.angle_beta   90.00
_cell.angle_gamma   90.00
#
_symmetry.space_group_name_H-M   'P 1'
#
loop_
_entity.id
_entity.type
_entity.pdbx_description
1 polymer ?
#
loop_
_entity_poly.entity_id
_entity_poly.type
_entity_poly.pdbx_seq_one_letter_code
_entity_poly.pdbx_strand_id
1 'polypeptide(L)'
;MPMLKDPSRKYSPYTPLNLPNRQWPSKTITKPPIWLSTDLRDGNQALANPMTIPQKTQFFDLLLKCGFKEIEVAYPAASDTDFGFVRGLIESNKVPDDVWVQVLTPAREDLIRRTIDSVAGCKRAIIHMYNATSCLFRTVVFRNSPQETIDLAVKHAALIRKLTDEATAKYGTIFKFEYSPETFTQTEPEFAVEICEAVKKAWGRAGTGDDRIIFNLPGTVEIATPNHYADQIEFFCTHISEREKIVISLHPHNDRGTGIAAAELGMMAGADRIEGCLFGNGERTGNVDLVNLALNQYTQGISPDLDFSDIQQCIDIVTQCNDLPVHPRHPYAGELVFTAFSGSHQDAIKKGFEHQTVRHAEARKSGEPEIWHMPYLPIDPLDLGCNYEAVIRVNSQSGKGGISFLVKQHLSLDLPRRMQISFYAVIQEISDREAREMTVEDITTAFRRTYHFGPKFAGRLVLRSFKISSVHDADILSTNSVSETEDSPDETRRFDGTVTVDGVARVIRGDGNGPLSAFLDALKSHLDIDLSIREYSEHSIGEGTNVKAASYVELTEPGTDPRNKAAGYWGIGVDPDISGSGLRAVLSAANSYIGDRQLPELKLTVGYNAKSGQADVASIILHSLHLELPRRLQSAFFEVVQRSARETGGEITYDGLTNLFRQTYHYERASSRFSLGPYKFEDGAAGKRKVTATVVFEGSSRVVSGEGNGPLSALVAAISTQLSGQLNIKEFSEHSLGEGSEVRAASYIELTYVDGPTKSSAWGVGLDENITASGLKAVLYAASNTEAKVVPA
;
A
#
# COMPACT_ATOMS: atom_id res chain seq x y z
N MET A 1 -35.67 -29.78 -27.11
CA MET A 1 -35.08 -28.46 -26.80
C MET A 1 -35.71 -27.95 -25.52
N PRO A 2 -34.93 -27.58 -24.50
CA PRO A 2 -35.46 -27.10 -23.22
C PRO A 2 -36.15 -25.72 -23.33
N MET A 3 -35.80 -24.90 -24.31
CA MET A 3 -36.45 -23.61 -24.58
C MET A 3 -37.62 -23.77 -25.56
N LEU A 4 -38.79 -23.23 -25.18
CA LEU A 4 -39.99 -23.22 -26.02
C LEU A 4 -39.79 -22.29 -27.22
N LYS A 5 -40.08 -22.77 -28.43
CA LYS A 5 -40.14 -21.92 -29.64
C LYS A 5 -41.28 -20.90 -29.58
N ASP A 6 -42.40 -21.30 -28.98
CA ASP A 6 -43.55 -20.46 -28.74
C ASP A 6 -43.87 -20.47 -27.23
N PRO A 7 -43.34 -19.51 -26.45
CA PRO A 7 -43.58 -19.42 -25.02
C PRO A 7 -45.00 -18.98 -24.67
N SER A 8 -45.77 -18.38 -25.61
CA SER A 8 -47.13 -17.87 -25.34
C SER A 8 -48.12 -18.97 -24.95
N ARG A 9 -47.82 -20.22 -25.31
CA ARG A 9 -48.60 -21.41 -24.92
C ARG A 9 -48.47 -21.78 -23.44
N LYS A 10 -47.46 -21.24 -22.74
CA LYS A 10 -47.18 -21.55 -21.33
C LYS A 10 -47.23 -20.31 -20.43
N TYR A 11 -46.78 -19.16 -20.92
CA TYR A 11 -46.69 -17.93 -20.12
C TYR A 11 -47.70 -16.91 -20.64
N SER A 12 -48.62 -16.48 -19.77
CA SER A 12 -49.53 -15.38 -20.05
C SER A 12 -48.86 -14.04 -19.75
N PRO A 13 -49.10 -12.99 -20.56
CA PRO A 13 -48.67 -11.64 -20.22
C PRO A 13 -49.38 -11.15 -18.95
N TYR A 14 -48.73 -10.28 -18.19
CA TYR A 14 -49.40 -9.56 -17.10
C TYR A 14 -50.50 -8.64 -17.67
N THR A 15 -51.52 -8.34 -16.87
CA THR A 15 -52.57 -7.39 -17.24
C THR A 15 -52.23 -6.02 -16.67
N PRO A 16 -51.88 -5.02 -17.51
CA PRO A 16 -51.60 -3.68 -17.01
C PRO A 16 -52.84 -3.06 -16.36
N LEU A 17 -52.63 -2.32 -15.27
CA LEU A 17 -53.69 -1.54 -14.63
C LEU A 17 -54.05 -0.33 -15.50
N ASN A 18 -55.34 -0.11 -15.75
CA ASN A 18 -55.81 1.07 -16.48
C ASN A 18 -55.90 2.28 -15.54
N LEU A 19 -54.78 2.98 -15.34
CA LEU A 19 -54.69 4.21 -14.54
C LEU A 19 -54.32 5.41 -15.45
N PRO A 20 -55.26 5.94 -16.25
CA PRO A 20 -54.95 6.94 -17.29
C PRO A 20 -54.42 8.27 -16.73
N ASN A 21 -54.76 8.58 -15.47
CA ASN A 21 -54.37 9.82 -14.79
C ASN A 21 -53.29 9.59 -13.72
N ARG A 22 -52.39 8.61 -13.90
CA ARG A 22 -51.26 8.38 -12.99
C ARG A 22 -50.43 9.67 -12.78
N GLN A 23 -50.03 9.94 -11.55
CA GLN A 23 -49.31 11.15 -11.15
C GLN A 23 -47.86 10.87 -10.77
N TRP A 24 -47.51 9.64 -10.39
CA TRP A 24 -46.15 9.26 -9.99
C TRP A 24 -45.04 9.65 -10.99
N PRO A 25 -45.23 9.61 -12.34
CA PRO A 25 -44.15 9.98 -13.27
C PRO A 25 -43.73 11.45 -13.18
N SER A 26 -44.58 12.31 -12.62
CA SER A 26 -44.35 13.75 -12.49
C SER A 26 -43.84 14.16 -11.10
N LYS A 27 -43.61 13.19 -10.21
CA LYS A 27 -43.17 13.42 -8.83
C LYS A 27 -41.69 13.08 -8.69
N THR A 28 -41.03 13.76 -7.76
CA THR A 28 -39.65 13.47 -7.36
C THR A 28 -39.62 13.09 -5.88
N ILE A 29 -38.67 12.23 -5.53
CA ILE A 29 -38.39 11.91 -4.12
C ILE A 29 -37.71 13.14 -3.52
N THR A 30 -38.16 13.59 -2.35
CA THR A 30 -37.62 14.79 -1.66
C THR A 30 -37.29 14.57 -0.19
N LYS A 31 -37.59 13.38 0.34
CA LYS A 31 -37.35 12.98 1.72
C LYS A 31 -37.18 11.47 1.80
N PRO A 32 -36.47 10.94 2.82
CA PRO A 32 -36.37 9.51 3.02
C PRO A 32 -37.72 8.87 3.39
N PRO A 33 -37.93 7.60 3.02
CA PRO A 33 -39.01 6.79 3.54
C PRO A 33 -38.70 6.38 5.00
N ILE A 34 -39.68 5.80 5.67
CA ILE A 34 -39.40 5.00 6.86
C ILE A 34 -38.68 3.73 6.40
N TRP A 35 -37.50 3.47 6.93
CA TRP A 35 -36.73 2.27 6.60
C TRP A 35 -37.02 1.15 7.58
N LEU A 36 -37.33 -0.04 7.06
CA LEU A 36 -37.26 -1.27 7.81
C LEU A 36 -36.29 -2.26 7.16
N SER A 37 -35.37 -2.79 7.98
CA SER A 37 -34.56 -3.95 7.60
C SER A 37 -35.27 -5.25 7.96
N THR A 38 -35.35 -6.17 6.99
CA THR A 38 -35.84 -7.55 7.13
C THR A 38 -34.71 -8.57 7.15
N ASP A 39 -33.45 -8.15 7.26
CA ASP A 39 -32.26 -9.04 7.16
C ASP A 39 -32.31 -10.21 8.15
N LEU A 40 -32.74 -9.97 9.39
CA LEU A 40 -32.75 -10.97 10.48
C LEU A 40 -33.89 -11.99 10.40
N ARG A 41 -34.89 -11.75 9.55
CA ARG A 41 -36.01 -12.66 9.28
C ARG A 41 -35.98 -13.14 7.84
N ASP A 42 -36.24 -12.24 6.90
CA ASP A 42 -36.40 -12.58 5.48
C ASP A 42 -35.06 -12.87 4.81
N GLY A 43 -34.04 -12.07 5.10
CA GLY A 43 -32.67 -12.36 4.68
C GLY A 43 -32.17 -13.69 5.26
N ASN A 44 -32.38 -13.89 6.57
CA ASN A 44 -31.93 -15.07 7.29
C ASN A 44 -32.59 -16.38 6.82
N GLN A 45 -33.88 -16.38 6.51
CA GLN A 45 -34.58 -17.59 6.05
C GLN A 45 -34.13 -18.04 4.65
N ALA A 46 -33.61 -17.11 3.85
CA ALA A 46 -33.12 -17.39 2.50
C ALA A 46 -31.69 -18.00 2.48
N LEU A 47 -31.02 -18.05 3.63
CA LEU A 47 -29.68 -18.62 3.74
C LEU A 47 -29.71 -20.14 3.76
N ALA A 48 -28.76 -20.76 3.06
CA ALA A 48 -28.56 -22.21 3.15
C ALA A 48 -28.24 -22.65 4.59
N ASN A 49 -27.45 -21.82 5.30
CA ASN A 49 -27.14 -21.97 6.72
C ASN A 49 -27.68 -20.74 7.47
N PRO A 50 -28.81 -20.86 8.18
CA PRO A 50 -29.35 -19.74 8.95
C PRO A 50 -28.36 -19.24 10.00
N MET A 51 -28.40 -17.95 10.29
CA MET A 51 -27.56 -17.30 11.29
C MET A 51 -27.74 -17.90 12.68
N THR A 52 -26.62 -18.04 13.38
CA THR A 52 -26.58 -18.30 14.82
C THR A 52 -27.01 -17.07 15.62
N ILE A 53 -27.39 -17.25 16.90
CA ILE A 53 -27.74 -16.12 17.79
C ILE A 53 -26.63 -15.05 17.87
N PRO A 54 -25.33 -15.41 17.98
CA PRO A 54 -24.26 -14.43 17.93
C PRO A 54 -24.21 -13.64 16.61
N GLN A 55 -24.35 -14.29 15.46
CA GLN A 55 -24.42 -13.61 14.15
C GLN A 55 -25.63 -12.69 14.06
N LYS A 56 -26.82 -13.15 14.49
CA LYS A 56 -28.01 -12.30 14.55
C LYS A 56 -27.81 -11.07 15.45
N THR A 57 -27.12 -11.24 16.56
CA THR A 57 -26.82 -10.13 17.48
C THR A 57 -25.83 -9.15 16.86
N GLN A 58 -24.78 -9.63 16.20
CA GLN A 58 -23.82 -8.80 15.47
C GLN A 58 -24.50 -8.01 14.34
N PHE A 59 -25.39 -8.64 13.59
CA PHE A 59 -26.14 -7.99 12.51
C PHE A 59 -27.13 -6.96 13.08
N PHE A 60 -27.84 -7.29 14.17
CA PHE A 60 -28.71 -6.32 14.85
C PHE A 60 -27.93 -5.08 15.32
N ASP A 61 -26.76 -5.28 15.92
CA ASP A 61 -25.89 -4.18 16.35
C ASP A 61 -25.40 -3.34 15.15
N LEU A 62 -25.13 -3.96 13.99
CA LEU A 62 -24.84 -3.24 12.73
C LEU A 62 -26.04 -2.38 12.28
N LEU A 63 -27.26 -2.92 12.25
CA LEU A 63 -28.45 -2.18 11.83
C LEU A 63 -28.70 -0.97 12.73
N LEU A 64 -28.51 -1.13 14.04
CA LEU A 64 -28.58 -0.01 14.98
C LEU A 64 -27.50 1.04 14.68
N LYS A 65 -26.26 0.60 14.39
CA LYS A 65 -25.16 1.51 14.04
C LYS A 65 -25.46 2.29 12.76
N CYS A 66 -26.02 1.64 11.74
CA CYS A 66 -26.44 2.29 10.49
C CYS A 66 -27.62 3.25 10.70
N GLY A 67 -28.34 3.20 11.82
CA GLY A 67 -29.41 4.14 12.16
C GLY A 67 -30.83 3.62 11.96
N PHE A 68 -31.03 2.33 11.64
CA PHE A 68 -32.37 1.76 11.45
C PHE A 68 -33.24 1.90 12.70
N LYS A 69 -34.49 2.34 12.51
CA LYS A 69 -35.48 2.54 13.59
C LYS A 69 -36.60 1.52 13.60
N GLU A 70 -36.78 0.77 12.51
CA GLU A 70 -37.66 -0.39 12.48
C GLU A 70 -36.87 -1.59 11.95
N ILE A 71 -36.91 -2.71 12.68
CA ILE A 71 -36.10 -3.90 12.36
C ILE A 71 -36.97 -5.14 12.55
N GLU A 72 -37.14 -5.95 11.51
CA GLU A 72 -37.80 -7.24 11.59
C GLU A 72 -36.82 -8.33 12.00
N VAL A 73 -36.91 -8.73 13.27
CA VAL A 73 -35.86 -9.51 13.94
C VAL A 73 -36.02 -11.02 13.79
N ALA A 74 -37.24 -11.51 13.54
CA ALA A 74 -37.54 -12.94 13.58
C ALA A 74 -38.95 -13.29 13.07
N TYR A 75 -39.14 -14.58 12.80
CA TYR A 75 -40.44 -15.24 12.81
C TYR A 75 -40.50 -16.17 14.04
N PRO A 76 -40.79 -15.62 15.25
CA PRO A 76 -40.60 -16.30 16.53
C PRO A 76 -41.52 -17.51 16.76
N ALA A 77 -42.65 -17.58 16.06
CA ALA A 77 -43.52 -18.74 16.15
C ALA A 77 -43.06 -19.93 15.29
N ALA A 78 -42.15 -19.74 14.33
CA ALA A 78 -41.66 -20.80 13.46
C ALA A 78 -40.51 -21.63 14.07
N SER A 79 -39.73 -21.07 15.01
CA SER A 79 -38.58 -21.74 15.61
C SER A 79 -38.28 -21.25 17.02
N ASP A 80 -37.81 -22.15 17.89
CA ASP A 80 -37.35 -21.82 19.25
C ASP A 80 -36.11 -20.91 19.23
N THR A 81 -35.26 -21.01 18.21
CA THR A 81 -34.08 -20.14 18.05
C THR A 81 -34.49 -18.69 17.84
N ASP A 82 -35.48 -18.46 16.97
CA ASP A 82 -36.02 -17.13 16.67
C ASP A 82 -36.74 -16.56 17.89
N PHE A 83 -37.55 -17.38 18.57
CA PHE A 83 -38.16 -17.00 19.84
C PHE A 83 -37.11 -16.58 20.88
N GLY A 84 -36.09 -17.42 21.09
CA GLY A 84 -35.00 -17.17 22.04
C GLY A 84 -34.18 -15.93 21.69
N PHE A 85 -33.97 -15.64 20.41
CA PHE A 85 -33.29 -14.42 19.96
C PHE A 85 -34.09 -13.15 20.35
N VAL A 86 -35.40 -13.12 20.07
CA VAL A 86 -36.27 -12.00 20.47
C VAL A 86 -36.26 -11.80 21.98
N ARG A 87 -36.40 -12.89 22.75
CA ARG A 87 -36.33 -12.84 24.22
C ARG A 87 -34.99 -12.30 24.69
N GLY A 88 -33.89 -12.79 24.12
CA GLY A 88 -32.52 -12.35 24.46
C GLY A 88 -32.30 -10.86 24.23
N LEU A 89 -32.80 -10.30 23.13
CA LEU A 89 -32.71 -8.86 22.86
C LEU A 89 -33.45 -8.03 23.92
N ILE A 90 -34.65 -8.46 24.30
CA ILE A 90 -35.51 -7.75 25.26
C ILE A 90 -34.94 -7.87 26.69
N GLU A 91 -34.63 -9.09 27.13
CA GLU A 91 -34.17 -9.38 28.50
C GLU A 91 -32.79 -8.81 28.79
N SER A 92 -31.94 -8.69 27.75
CA SER A 92 -30.62 -8.04 27.86
C SER A 92 -30.69 -6.53 27.64
N ASN A 93 -31.88 -5.94 27.47
CA ASN A 93 -32.10 -4.51 27.19
C ASN A 93 -31.23 -3.98 26.03
N LYS A 94 -31.09 -4.78 24.96
CA LYS A 94 -30.33 -4.43 23.75
C LYS A 94 -31.11 -3.53 22.78
N VAL A 95 -32.43 -3.43 22.94
CA VAL A 95 -33.30 -2.63 22.05
C VAL A 95 -33.36 -1.18 22.56
N PRO A 96 -32.89 -0.19 21.77
CA PRO A 96 -33.01 1.23 22.12
C PRO A 96 -34.47 1.71 22.20
N ASP A 97 -34.71 2.82 22.91
CA ASP A 97 -36.06 3.36 23.18
C ASP A 97 -36.79 3.84 21.92
N ASP A 98 -36.03 4.27 20.91
CA ASP A 98 -36.54 4.81 19.64
C ASP A 98 -36.66 3.75 18.54
N VAL A 99 -36.36 2.48 18.83
CA VAL A 99 -36.39 1.38 17.86
C VAL A 99 -37.64 0.52 18.03
N TRP A 100 -38.30 0.22 16.92
CA TRP A 100 -39.41 -0.71 16.82
C TRP A 100 -38.93 -2.09 16.39
N VAL A 101 -39.18 -3.09 17.23
CA VAL A 101 -38.92 -4.49 16.89
C VAL A 101 -40.14 -5.06 16.16
N GLN A 102 -39.97 -5.48 14.91
CA GLN A 102 -41.00 -6.16 14.13
C GLN A 102 -40.83 -7.68 14.21
N VAL A 103 -41.94 -8.40 14.36
CA VAL A 103 -42.00 -9.86 14.33
C VAL A 103 -43.09 -10.34 13.39
N LEU A 104 -42.77 -11.35 12.58
CA LEU A 104 -43.69 -11.92 11.60
C LEU A 104 -44.60 -12.99 12.24
N THR A 105 -45.84 -13.08 11.78
CA THR A 105 -46.73 -14.21 12.04
C THR A 105 -47.71 -14.42 10.88
N PRO A 106 -48.04 -15.66 10.51
CA PRO A 106 -49.15 -15.94 9.61
C PRO A 106 -50.47 -15.73 10.36
N ALA A 107 -51.57 -15.63 9.61
CA ALA A 107 -52.94 -15.59 10.12
C ALA A 107 -53.40 -16.96 10.72
N ARG A 108 -52.74 -17.39 11.81
CA ARG A 108 -53.04 -18.60 12.58
C ARG A 108 -52.98 -18.31 14.07
N GLU A 109 -54.06 -18.61 14.79
CA GLU A 109 -54.21 -18.26 16.21
C GLU A 109 -53.09 -18.79 17.13
N ASP A 110 -52.68 -20.05 16.97
CA ASP A 110 -51.61 -20.66 17.77
C ASP A 110 -50.27 -19.93 17.59
N LEU A 111 -49.95 -19.54 16.36
CA LEU A 111 -48.72 -18.85 16.01
C LEU A 111 -48.76 -17.38 16.43
N ILE A 112 -49.89 -16.71 16.27
CA ILE A 112 -50.08 -15.32 16.72
C ILE A 112 -49.85 -15.20 18.22
N ARG A 113 -50.45 -16.09 19.03
CA ARG A 113 -50.27 -16.09 20.49
C ARG A 113 -48.79 -16.21 20.86
N ARG A 114 -48.09 -17.16 20.25
CA ARG A 114 -46.66 -17.36 20.46
C ARG A 114 -45.81 -16.16 20.02
N THR A 115 -46.18 -15.49 18.92
CA THR A 115 -45.50 -14.27 18.48
C THR A 115 -45.69 -13.13 19.48
N ILE A 116 -46.89 -12.92 20.01
CA ILE A 116 -47.13 -11.93 21.09
C ILE A 116 -46.31 -12.26 22.34
N ASP A 117 -46.25 -13.54 22.74
CA ASP A 117 -45.47 -13.98 23.89
C ASP A 117 -43.97 -13.68 23.73
N SER A 118 -43.43 -13.80 22.51
CA SER A 118 -42.01 -13.51 22.25
C SER A 118 -41.64 -12.05 22.55
N VAL A 119 -42.54 -11.10 22.29
CA VAL A 119 -42.30 -9.66 22.46
C VAL A 119 -42.80 -9.11 23.80
N ALA A 120 -43.22 -9.98 24.72
CA ALA A 120 -43.67 -9.59 26.06
C ALA A 120 -42.61 -8.75 26.80
N GLY A 121 -42.95 -7.52 27.19
CA GLY A 121 -42.02 -6.61 27.85
C GLY A 121 -41.11 -5.82 26.91
N CYS A 122 -41.24 -5.96 25.59
CA CYS A 122 -40.65 -5.02 24.65
C CYS A 122 -41.24 -3.62 24.87
N LYS A 123 -40.47 -2.55 24.66
CA LYS A 123 -40.97 -1.17 24.77
C LYS A 123 -41.90 -0.82 23.61
N ARG A 124 -41.45 -1.15 22.39
CA ARG A 124 -42.12 -0.85 21.12
C ARG A 124 -42.02 -2.05 20.18
N ALA A 125 -43.16 -2.56 19.73
CA ALA A 125 -43.21 -3.72 18.85
C ALA A 125 -44.19 -3.53 17.69
N ILE A 126 -43.81 -4.03 16.51
CA ILE A 126 -44.70 -4.13 15.34
C ILE A 126 -45.07 -5.61 15.19
N ILE A 127 -46.37 -5.91 15.19
CA ILE A 127 -46.85 -7.25 14.86
C ILE A 127 -47.18 -7.26 13.37
N HIS A 128 -46.40 -7.99 12.59
CA HIS A 128 -46.62 -8.15 11.16
C HIS A 128 -47.39 -9.45 10.91
N MET A 129 -48.67 -9.32 10.53
CA MET A 129 -49.50 -10.45 10.13
C MET A 129 -49.64 -10.51 8.60
N TYR A 130 -49.58 -11.71 8.03
CA TYR A 130 -49.82 -11.91 6.60
C TYR A 130 -50.68 -13.15 6.30
N ASN A 131 -51.30 -13.13 5.13
CA ASN A 131 -51.82 -14.30 4.43
C ASN A 131 -51.81 -14.04 2.92
N ALA A 132 -51.57 -15.09 2.11
CA ALA A 132 -51.58 -14.91 0.66
C ALA A 132 -52.98 -14.57 0.16
N THR A 133 -53.07 -13.59 -0.75
CA THR A 133 -54.33 -13.09 -1.28
C THR A 133 -54.51 -13.32 -2.77
N SER A 134 -53.47 -13.70 -3.54
CA SER A 134 -53.60 -13.85 -4.99
C SER A 134 -54.58 -14.95 -5.38
N CYS A 135 -55.22 -14.80 -6.55
CA CYS A 135 -56.17 -15.76 -7.08
C CYS A 135 -55.60 -17.19 -7.14
N LEU A 136 -54.33 -17.35 -7.51
CA LEU A 136 -53.67 -18.67 -7.56
C LEU A 136 -53.57 -19.32 -6.17
N PHE A 137 -53.18 -18.55 -5.15
CA PHE A 137 -53.11 -19.08 -3.78
C PHE A 137 -54.49 -19.40 -3.22
N ARG A 138 -55.49 -18.53 -3.42
CA ARG A 138 -56.87 -18.78 -3.00
C ARG A 138 -57.42 -20.07 -3.62
N THR A 139 -57.14 -20.30 -4.90
CA THR A 139 -57.67 -21.46 -5.64
C THR A 139 -56.91 -22.77 -5.37
N VAL A 140 -55.58 -22.74 -5.32
CA VAL A 140 -54.75 -23.97 -5.29
C VAL A 140 -54.24 -24.31 -3.90
N VAL A 141 -53.86 -23.31 -3.10
CA VAL A 141 -53.22 -23.52 -1.79
C VAL A 141 -54.28 -23.59 -0.68
N PHE A 142 -55.07 -22.53 -0.53
CA PHE A 142 -56.06 -22.43 0.54
C PHE A 142 -57.42 -23.01 0.18
N ARG A 143 -57.73 -23.09 -1.13
CA ARG A 143 -59.02 -23.56 -1.66
C ARG A 143 -60.21 -22.80 -1.03
N ASN A 144 -60.08 -21.49 -0.93
CA ASN A 144 -61.05 -20.60 -0.31
C ASN A 144 -61.54 -19.53 -1.30
N SER A 145 -62.70 -18.99 -1.01
CA SER A 145 -63.29 -17.86 -1.70
C SER A 145 -62.64 -16.53 -1.29
N PRO A 146 -62.83 -15.45 -2.08
CA PRO A 146 -62.41 -14.11 -1.68
C PRO A 146 -62.96 -13.70 -0.30
N GLN A 147 -64.24 -13.98 -0.02
CA GLN A 147 -64.86 -13.66 1.28
C GLN A 147 -64.25 -14.47 2.43
N GLU A 148 -64.03 -15.78 2.27
CA GLU A 148 -63.37 -16.59 3.30
C GLU A 148 -61.93 -16.12 3.57
N THR A 149 -61.26 -15.56 2.57
CA THR A 149 -59.93 -14.94 2.73
C THR A 149 -60.01 -13.66 3.56
N ILE A 150 -61.02 -12.81 3.31
CA ILE A 150 -61.28 -11.61 4.12
C ILE A 150 -61.63 -12.00 5.56
N ASP A 151 -62.53 -12.95 5.75
CA ASP A 151 -62.97 -13.41 7.07
C ASP A 151 -61.79 -13.96 7.90
N LEU A 152 -60.86 -14.66 7.24
CA LEU A 152 -59.62 -15.14 7.86
C LEU A 152 -58.75 -13.99 8.37
N ALA A 153 -58.50 -12.98 7.53
CA ALA A 153 -57.69 -11.82 7.90
C ALA A 153 -58.35 -11.00 9.02
N VAL A 154 -59.66 -10.75 8.91
CA VAL A 154 -60.46 -10.01 9.91
C VAL A 154 -60.46 -10.72 11.27
N LYS A 155 -60.70 -12.04 11.29
CA LYS A 155 -60.70 -12.84 12.52
C LYS A 155 -59.36 -12.68 13.26
N HIS A 156 -58.26 -12.78 12.55
CA HIS A 156 -56.93 -12.75 13.17
C HIS A 156 -56.44 -11.34 13.49
N ALA A 157 -56.83 -10.32 12.71
CA ALA A 157 -56.61 -8.92 13.09
C ALA A 157 -57.34 -8.56 14.40
N ALA A 158 -58.58 -9.02 14.59
CA ALA A 158 -59.33 -8.85 15.84
C ALA A 158 -58.66 -9.59 17.01
N LEU A 159 -58.10 -10.78 16.77
CA LEU A 159 -57.31 -11.49 17.77
C LEU A 159 -56.04 -10.72 18.16
N ILE A 160 -55.30 -10.20 17.19
CA ILE A 160 -54.09 -9.40 17.44
C ILE A 160 -54.43 -8.13 18.23
N ARG A 161 -55.53 -7.44 17.90
CA ARG A 161 -56.04 -6.31 18.70
C ARG A 161 -56.26 -6.70 20.15
N LYS A 162 -56.98 -7.80 20.39
CA LYS A 162 -57.22 -8.30 21.75
C LYS A 162 -55.91 -8.60 22.50
N LEU A 163 -55.00 -9.35 21.88
CA LEU A 163 -53.75 -9.79 22.53
C LEU A 163 -52.78 -8.64 22.77
N THR A 164 -52.69 -7.69 21.84
CA THR A 164 -51.86 -6.49 22.02
C THR A 164 -52.42 -5.60 23.13
N ASP A 165 -53.74 -5.47 23.28
CA ASP A 165 -54.34 -4.73 24.40
C ASP A 165 -54.04 -5.40 25.75
N GLU A 166 -54.18 -6.73 25.83
CA GLU A 166 -53.82 -7.51 27.02
C GLU A 166 -52.33 -7.36 27.37
N ALA A 167 -51.44 -7.41 26.36
CA ALA A 167 -50.00 -7.25 26.54
C ALA A 167 -49.61 -5.80 26.91
N THR A 168 -50.23 -4.78 26.32
CA THR A 168 -50.05 -3.38 26.71
C THR A 168 -50.47 -3.16 28.15
N ALA A 169 -51.64 -3.67 28.56
CA ALA A 169 -52.11 -3.54 29.95
C ALA A 169 -51.19 -4.25 30.96
N LYS A 170 -50.58 -5.38 30.56
CA LYS A 170 -49.73 -6.19 31.44
C LYS A 170 -48.28 -5.70 31.50
N TYR A 171 -47.71 -5.26 30.39
CA TYR A 171 -46.28 -4.99 30.26
C TYR A 171 -45.95 -3.54 29.85
N GLY A 172 -46.94 -2.73 29.46
CA GLY A 172 -46.72 -1.37 28.97
C GLY A 172 -46.19 -1.28 27.54
N THR A 173 -46.09 -2.40 26.81
CA THR A 173 -45.61 -2.43 25.42
C THR A 173 -46.52 -1.60 24.52
N ILE A 174 -45.92 -0.73 23.70
CA ILE A 174 -46.62 0.03 22.67
C ILE A 174 -46.57 -0.79 21.37
N PHE A 175 -47.74 -1.06 20.79
CA PHE A 175 -47.86 -1.86 19.58
C PHE A 175 -48.29 -1.04 18.37
N LYS A 176 -47.62 -1.32 17.25
CA LYS A 176 -48.11 -1.05 15.90
C LYS A 176 -48.54 -2.36 15.25
N PHE A 177 -49.42 -2.26 14.27
CA PHE A 177 -49.89 -3.41 13.50
C PHE A 177 -49.57 -3.23 12.03
N GLU A 178 -48.95 -4.25 11.45
CA GLU A 178 -48.70 -4.35 10.03
C GLU A 178 -49.49 -5.53 9.45
N TYR A 179 -50.13 -5.30 8.32
CA TYR A 179 -50.79 -6.34 7.53
C TYR A 179 -50.27 -6.37 6.10
N SER A 180 -49.95 -7.57 5.62
CA SER A 180 -49.61 -7.81 4.22
C SER A 180 -50.63 -8.72 3.54
N PRO A 181 -51.30 -8.23 2.47
CA PRO A 181 -51.89 -9.10 1.45
C PRO A 181 -50.75 -9.75 0.64
N GLU A 182 -50.19 -10.85 1.14
CA GLU A 182 -49.03 -11.51 0.53
C GLU A 182 -49.38 -11.99 -0.89
N THR A 183 -48.41 -11.96 -1.81
CA THR A 183 -48.62 -12.04 -3.28
C THR A 183 -49.46 -10.88 -3.85
N PHE A 184 -49.30 -9.68 -3.30
CA PHE A 184 -50.03 -8.46 -3.70
C PHE A 184 -49.95 -8.17 -5.20
N THR A 185 -48.77 -8.27 -5.81
CA THR A 185 -48.59 -8.00 -7.26
C THR A 185 -49.47 -8.88 -8.15
N GLN A 186 -49.87 -10.07 -7.67
CA GLN A 186 -50.74 -11.02 -8.36
C GLN A 186 -52.18 -11.03 -7.81
N THR A 187 -52.50 -10.14 -6.88
CA THR A 187 -53.84 -9.96 -6.30
C THR A 187 -54.59 -8.89 -7.08
N GLU A 188 -55.89 -9.07 -7.26
CA GLU A 188 -56.75 -8.07 -7.91
C GLU A 188 -56.69 -6.74 -7.12
N PRO A 189 -56.39 -5.58 -7.75
CA PRO A 189 -56.20 -4.32 -7.04
C PRO A 189 -57.39 -3.91 -6.16
N GLU A 190 -58.61 -4.12 -6.65
CA GLU A 190 -59.85 -3.83 -5.93
C GLU A 190 -60.00 -4.73 -4.69
N PHE A 191 -59.68 -6.02 -4.82
CA PHE A 191 -59.73 -6.97 -3.71
C PHE A 191 -58.65 -6.69 -2.67
N ALA A 192 -57.46 -6.25 -3.09
CA ALA A 192 -56.40 -5.84 -2.17
C ALA A 192 -56.83 -4.64 -1.31
N VAL A 193 -57.53 -3.66 -1.89
CA VAL A 193 -58.12 -2.54 -1.12
C VAL A 193 -59.21 -3.06 -0.18
N GLU A 194 -60.12 -3.90 -0.67
CA GLU A 194 -61.24 -4.45 0.12
C GLU A 194 -60.76 -5.20 1.37
N ILE A 195 -59.79 -6.10 1.25
CA ILE A 195 -59.28 -6.87 2.39
C ILE A 195 -58.55 -5.97 3.39
N CYS A 196 -57.78 -4.98 2.91
CA CYS A 196 -57.10 -4.03 3.78
C CYS A 196 -58.09 -3.11 4.51
N GLU A 197 -59.20 -2.69 3.88
CA GLU A 197 -60.29 -1.98 4.56
C GLU A 197 -60.90 -2.82 5.69
N ALA A 198 -61.18 -4.09 5.40
CA ALA A 198 -61.73 -5.01 6.38
C ALA A 198 -60.76 -5.21 7.57
N VAL A 199 -59.45 -5.36 7.30
CA VAL A 199 -58.41 -5.46 8.33
C VAL A 199 -58.28 -4.16 9.13
N LYS A 200 -58.29 -2.98 8.49
CA LYS A 200 -58.28 -1.67 9.17
C LYS A 200 -59.44 -1.55 10.15
N LYS A 201 -60.64 -1.94 9.70
CA LYS A 201 -61.86 -1.95 10.52
C LYS A 201 -61.76 -2.92 11.69
N ALA A 202 -61.21 -4.11 11.46
CA ALA A 202 -61.03 -5.13 12.50
C ALA A 202 -59.97 -4.71 13.54
N TRP A 203 -58.91 -4.04 13.11
CA TRP A 203 -57.92 -3.43 14.00
C TRP A 203 -58.56 -2.33 14.87
N GLY A 204 -59.44 -1.50 14.27
CA GLY A 204 -60.32 -0.56 14.99
C GLY A 204 -59.58 0.56 15.73
N ARG A 205 -58.31 0.76 15.40
CA ARG A 205 -57.35 1.54 16.19
C ARG A 205 -56.44 2.41 15.33
N ALA A 206 -56.58 2.33 14.01
CA ALA A 206 -55.86 3.17 13.08
C ALA A 206 -56.16 4.66 13.36
N GLY A 207 -55.10 5.43 13.60
CA GLY A 207 -55.14 6.86 13.88
C GLY A 207 -54.05 7.60 13.10
N THR A 208 -53.83 8.88 13.42
CA THR A 208 -52.70 9.66 12.88
C THR A 208 -51.47 9.55 13.78
N GLY A 209 -50.31 10.01 13.31
CA GLY A 209 -49.06 9.91 14.08
C GLY A 209 -48.60 8.45 14.23
N ASP A 210 -48.27 8.03 15.45
CA ASP A 210 -47.77 6.68 15.74
C ASP A 210 -48.85 5.59 15.71
N ASP A 211 -50.14 5.95 15.73
CA ASP A 211 -51.26 5.02 15.68
C ASP A 211 -51.65 4.60 14.25
N ARG A 212 -50.90 5.05 13.23
CA ARG A 212 -51.13 4.66 11.84
C ARG A 212 -50.95 3.15 11.68
N ILE A 213 -51.89 2.49 11.01
CA ILE A 213 -51.75 1.07 10.62
C ILE A 213 -50.79 0.97 9.42
N ILE A 214 -49.95 -0.07 9.38
CA ILE A 214 -49.07 -0.31 8.25
C ILE A 214 -49.74 -1.31 7.30
N PHE A 215 -49.90 -0.93 6.03
CA PHE A 215 -50.20 -1.87 4.97
C PHE A 215 -48.97 -2.04 4.10
N ASN A 216 -48.38 -3.22 4.19
CA ASN A 216 -47.21 -3.59 3.42
C ASN A 216 -47.66 -4.36 2.17
N LEU A 217 -47.31 -3.82 0.99
CA LEU A 217 -47.80 -4.27 -0.31
C LEU A 217 -46.68 -5.00 -1.06
N PRO A 218 -46.42 -6.30 -0.81
CA PRO A 218 -45.21 -6.95 -1.26
C PRO A 218 -45.21 -7.28 -2.75
N GLY A 219 -44.09 -7.01 -3.41
CA GLY A 219 -43.73 -7.65 -4.67
C GLY A 219 -43.18 -9.05 -4.44
N THR A 220 -43.95 -9.93 -3.76
CA THR A 220 -43.51 -11.30 -3.37
C THR A 220 -42.89 -12.06 -4.54
N VAL A 221 -43.48 -11.89 -5.72
CA VAL A 221 -42.85 -12.20 -7.00
C VAL A 221 -42.96 -10.95 -7.86
N GLU A 222 -41.85 -10.53 -8.45
CA GLU A 222 -41.83 -9.46 -9.43
C GLU A 222 -42.38 -9.97 -10.77
N ILE A 223 -43.61 -9.59 -11.14
CA ILE A 223 -44.30 -10.16 -12.32
C ILE A 223 -44.27 -9.30 -13.58
N ALA A 224 -43.98 -8.00 -13.45
CA ALA A 224 -44.08 -7.02 -14.52
C ALA A 224 -42.96 -5.97 -14.44
N THR A 225 -43.00 -4.94 -15.28
CA THR A 225 -42.08 -3.79 -15.19
C THR A 225 -42.45 -2.90 -13.98
N PRO A 226 -41.49 -2.14 -13.43
CA PRO A 226 -41.69 -1.41 -12.16
C PRO A 226 -42.78 -0.33 -12.22
N ASN A 227 -43.07 0.22 -13.40
CA ASN A 227 -44.18 1.15 -13.60
C ASN A 227 -45.56 0.52 -13.33
N HIS A 228 -45.71 -0.81 -13.51
CA HIS A 228 -46.94 -1.52 -13.18
C HIS A 228 -47.14 -1.57 -11.66
N TYR A 229 -46.08 -1.87 -10.92
CA TYR A 229 -46.11 -1.86 -9.46
C TYR A 229 -46.42 -0.45 -8.94
N ALA A 230 -45.79 0.59 -9.49
CA ALA A 230 -46.11 1.98 -9.16
C ALA A 230 -47.57 2.35 -9.43
N ASP A 231 -48.16 1.89 -10.55
CA ASP A 231 -49.60 2.06 -10.81
C ASP A 231 -50.46 1.33 -9.76
N GLN A 232 -50.08 0.13 -9.32
CA GLN A 232 -50.78 -0.59 -8.25
C GLN A 232 -50.70 0.15 -6.91
N ILE A 233 -49.54 0.71 -6.57
CA ILE A 233 -49.35 1.51 -5.35
C ILE A 233 -50.17 2.81 -5.42
N GLU A 234 -50.14 3.55 -6.53
CA GLU A 234 -50.92 4.78 -6.68
C GLU A 234 -52.42 4.49 -6.63
N PHE A 235 -52.86 3.40 -7.27
CA PHE A 235 -54.24 2.93 -7.18
C PHE A 235 -54.63 2.64 -5.74
N PHE A 236 -53.83 1.85 -5.01
CA PHE A 236 -54.11 1.54 -3.61
C PHE A 236 -54.20 2.82 -2.76
N CYS A 237 -53.22 3.72 -2.90
CA CYS A 237 -53.17 5.01 -2.18
C CYS A 237 -54.38 5.90 -2.44
N THR A 238 -54.95 5.85 -3.65
CA THR A 238 -56.09 6.70 -4.05
C THR A 238 -57.45 6.08 -3.74
N HIS A 239 -57.52 4.77 -3.47
CA HIS A 239 -58.77 4.05 -3.24
C HIS A 239 -58.97 3.61 -1.78
N ILE A 240 -57.90 3.49 -1.00
CA ILE A 240 -57.99 3.21 0.43
C ILE A 240 -58.53 4.45 1.19
N SER A 241 -59.54 4.25 2.02
CA SER A 241 -60.14 5.32 2.82
C SER A 241 -59.26 5.69 4.02
N GLU A 242 -59.38 6.95 4.48
CA GLU A 242 -58.63 7.48 5.62
C GLU A 242 -57.11 7.28 5.43
N ARG A 243 -56.60 7.58 4.22
CA ARG A 243 -55.20 7.39 3.80
C ARG A 243 -54.20 8.03 4.77
N GLU A 244 -54.58 9.10 5.45
CA GLU A 244 -53.78 9.78 6.49
C GLU A 244 -53.52 8.91 7.73
N LYS A 245 -54.32 7.87 7.95
CA LYS A 245 -54.21 6.91 9.07
C LYS A 245 -53.40 5.66 8.73
N ILE A 246 -52.78 5.63 7.55
CA ILE A 246 -52.16 4.42 6.99
C ILE A 246 -50.73 4.75 6.60
N VAL A 247 -49.77 3.92 6.98
CA VAL A 247 -48.42 3.88 6.41
C VAL A 247 -48.43 2.85 5.28
N ILE A 248 -48.18 3.28 4.05
CA ILE A 248 -48.04 2.36 2.92
C ILE A 248 -46.59 1.93 2.83
N SER A 249 -46.34 0.64 3.04
CA SER A 249 -45.01 0.04 2.98
C SER A 249 -44.82 -0.76 1.70
N LEU A 250 -43.62 -0.68 1.13
CA LEU A 250 -43.20 -1.43 -0.05
C LEU A 250 -42.26 -2.55 0.38
N HIS A 251 -42.48 -3.75 -0.16
CA HIS A 251 -41.57 -4.89 0.03
C HIS A 251 -41.35 -5.57 -1.33
N PRO A 252 -40.62 -4.95 -2.26
CA PRO A 252 -40.37 -5.54 -3.58
C PRO A 252 -39.22 -6.56 -3.52
N HIS A 253 -39.45 -7.76 -4.05
CA HIS A 253 -38.37 -8.68 -4.44
C HIS A 253 -37.83 -8.32 -5.83
N ASN A 254 -36.85 -9.09 -6.31
CA ASN A 254 -36.06 -8.74 -7.47
C ASN A 254 -36.10 -9.79 -8.61
N ASP A 255 -37.17 -10.58 -8.76
CA ASP A 255 -37.25 -11.72 -9.71
C ASP A 255 -36.97 -11.33 -11.18
N ARG A 256 -37.20 -10.06 -11.56
CA ARG A 256 -36.94 -9.51 -12.90
C ARG A 256 -35.81 -8.48 -12.90
N GLY A 257 -35.09 -8.33 -11.79
CA GLY A 257 -33.96 -7.42 -11.64
C GLY A 257 -34.35 -5.95 -11.53
N THR A 258 -35.61 -5.62 -11.20
CA THR A 258 -36.08 -4.23 -11.13
C THR A 258 -36.63 -3.80 -9.77
N GLY A 259 -36.28 -4.50 -8.68
CA GLY A 259 -36.75 -4.20 -7.32
C GLY A 259 -36.43 -2.77 -6.85
N ILE A 260 -35.24 -2.25 -7.15
CA ILE A 260 -34.84 -0.86 -6.85
C ILE A 260 -35.77 0.14 -7.54
N ALA A 261 -36.01 -0.03 -8.84
CA ALA A 261 -36.89 0.83 -9.60
C ALA A 261 -38.35 0.71 -9.13
N ALA A 262 -38.80 -0.49 -8.75
CA ALA A 262 -40.14 -0.71 -8.20
C ALA A 262 -40.32 0.07 -6.89
N ALA A 263 -39.31 0.07 -6.02
CA ALA A 263 -39.32 0.83 -4.77
C ALA A 263 -39.33 2.35 -5.01
N GLU A 264 -38.42 2.90 -5.81
CA GLU A 264 -38.35 4.35 -6.08
C GLU A 264 -39.63 4.87 -6.76
N LEU A 265 -40.15 4.16 -7.76
CA LEU A 265 -41.40 4.55 -8.42
C LEU A 265 -42.61 4.37 -7.49
N GLY A 266 -42.60 3.36 -6.62
CA GLY A 266 -43.61 3.17 -5.57
C GLY A 266 -43.61 4.31 -4.54
N MET A 267 -42.43 4.84 -4.18
CA MET A 267 -42.32 6.04 -3.34
C MET A 267 -42.97 7.25 -4.04
N MET A 268 -42.67 7.46 -5.33
CA MET A 268 -43.29 8.52 -6.12
C MET A 268 -44.82 8.33 -6.23
N ALA A 269 -45.29 7.08 -6.27
CA ALA A 269 -46.71 6.73 -6.23
C ALA A 269 -47.41 7.00 -4.88
N GLY A 270 -46.64 7.33 -3.84
CA GLY A 270 -47.15 7.78 -2.55
C GLY A 270 -46.95 6.78 -1.41
N ALA A 271 -46.00 5.84 -1.52
CA ALA A 271 -45.60 5.03 -0.39
C ALA A 271 -44.86 5.86 0.69
N ASP A 272 -44.95 5.41 1.94
CA ASP A 272 -44.35 6.05 3.11
C ASP A 272 -43.10 5.32 3.64
N ARG A 273 -43.00 4.01 3.36
CA ARG A 273 -42.10 3.08 4.04
C ARG A 273 -41.57 2.02 3.07
N ILE A 274 -40.35 1.52 3.32
CA ILE A 274 -39.72 0.45 2.54
C ILE A 274 -39.16 -0.62 3.46
N GLU A 275 -39.45 -1.87 3.14
CA GLU A 275 -38.83 -3.06 3.69
C GLU A 275 -37.83 -3.65 2.70
N GLY A 276 -36.65 -4.01 3.18
CA GLY A 276 -35.62 -4.64 2.35
C GLY A 276 -34.48 -5.22 3.18
N CYS A 277 -33.40 -5.60 2.50
CA CYS A 277 -32.20 -6.12 3.15
C CYS A 277 -30.96 -5.33 2.73
N LEU A 278 -29.90 -5.35 3.54
CA LEU A 278 -28.62 -4.81 3.13
C LEU A 278 -28.05 -5.66 1.97
N PHE A 279 -27.61 -4.98 0.91
CA PHE A 279 -27.09 -5.60 -0.32
C PHE A 279 -28.08 -6.56 -1.00
N GLY A 280 -29.38 -6.42 -0.72
CA GLY A 280 -30.44 -7.14 -1.42
C GLY A 280 -30.49 -8.64 -1.12
N ASN A 281 -30.09 -9.08 0.08
CA ASN A 281 -30.31 -10.47 0.50
C ASN A 281 -31.82 -10.79 0.59
N GLY A 282 -32.18 -12.07 0.57
CA GLY A 282 -33.57 -12.54 0.67
C GLY A 282 -33.87 -13.69 -0.29
N GLU A 283 -35.11 -14.15 -0.29
CA GLU A 283 -35.53 -15.31 -1.07
C GLU A 283 -35.27 -15.17 -2.58
N ARG A 284 -34.74 -16.23 -3.20
CA ARG A 284 -34.48 -16.38 -4.65
C ARG A 284 -33.50 -15.33 -5.21
N THR A 285 -34.04 -14.19 -5.65
CA THR A 285 -33.32 -13.06 -6.25
C THR A 285 -33.09 -11.93 -5.26
N GLY A 286 -33.60 -12.09 -4.04
CA GLY A 286 -33.40 -11.15 -2.95
C GLY A 286 -34.51 -10.11 -2.80
N ASN A 287 -34.48 -9.43 -1.65
CA ASN A 287 -35.25 -8.21 -1.43
C ASN A 287 -34.60 -7.02 -2.12
N VAL A 288 -35.32 -5.91 -2.15
CA VAL A 288 -34.73 -4.62 -2.53
C VAL A 288 -33.57 -4.26 -1.59
N ASP A 289 -32.50 -3.74 -2.17
CA ASP A 289 -31.30 -3.35 -1.44
C ASP A 289 -31.45 -1.97 -0.79
N LEU A 290 -31.46 -1.95 0.54
CA LEU A 290 -31.60 -0.74 1.34
C LEU A 290 -30.37 0.17 1.28
N VAL A 291 -29.16 -0.38 1.11
CA VAL A 291 -27.94 0.41 0.97
C VAL A 291 -27.99 1.19 -0.33
N ASN A 292 -28.34 0.51 -1.42
CA ASN A 292 -28.50 1.13 -2.74
C ASN A 292 -29.58 2.22 -2.74
N LEU A 293 -30.77 1.96 -2.20
CA LEU A 293 -31.84 2.97 -2.12
C LEU A 293 -31.45 4.19 -1.29
N ALA A 294 -30.77 3.99 -0.15
CA ALA A 294 -30.28 5.07 0.69
C ALA A 294 -29.23 5.92 -0.05
N LEU A 295 -28.28 5.28 -0.74
CA LEU A 295 -27.22 5.99 -1.47
C LEU A 295 -27.72 6.63 -2.77
N ASN A 296 -28.75 6.08 -3.40
CA ASN A 296 -29.46 6.77 -4.50
C ASN A 296 -30.04 8.11 -4.02
N GLN A 297 -30.62 8.15 -2.81
CA GLN A 297 -31.08 9.43 -2.23
C GLN A 297 -29.92 10.34 -1.85
N TYR A 298 -28.86 9.80 -1.23
CA TYR A 298 -27.67 10.55 -0.85
C TYR A 298 -27.04 11.27 -2.05
N THR A 299 -26.86 10.60 -3.19
CA THR A 299 -26.31 11.19 -4.42
C THR A 299 -27.22 12.24 -5.07
N GLN A 300 -28.51 12.31 -4.68
CA GLN A 300 -29.43 13.38 -5.07
C GLN A 300 -29.54 14.51 -4.04
N GLY A 301 -28.69 14.51 -3.00
CA GLY A 301 -28.68 15.52 -1.95
C GLY A 301 -29.79 15.35 -0.91
N ILE A 302 -30.39 14.16 -0.82
CA ILE A 302 -31.42 13.82 0.18
C ILE A 302 -30.75 12.98 1.26
N SER A 303 -30.74 13.46 2.50
CA SER A 303 -30.28 12.65 3.65
C SER A 303 -31.12 11.37 3.74
N PRO A 304 -30.53 10.17 3.67
CA PRO A 304 -31.27 8.94 3.88
C PRO A 304 -31.58 8.69 5.37
N ASP A 305 -30.99 9.48 6.27
CA ASP A 305 -31.01 9.25 7.73
C ASP A 305 -30.47 7.86 8.14
N LEU A 306 -29.58 7.32 7.30
CA LEU A 306 -28.80 6.10 7.52
C LEU A 306 -27.31 6.40 7.29
N ASP A 307 -26.44 5.78 8.07
CA ASP A 307 -25.00 5.97 8.01
C ASP A 307 -24.29 4.76 7.37
N PHE A 308 -23.71 5.01 6.19
CA PHE A 308 -22.88 4.06 5.44
C PHE A 308 -21.47 4.63 5.17
N SER A 309 -21.00 5.54 6.01
CA SER A 309 -19.65 6.13 5.92
C SER A 309 -18.51 5.13 6.11
N ASP A 310 -18.81 3.95 6.64
CA ASP A 310 -17.91 2.79 6.68
C ASP A 310 -18.60 1.62 5.96
N ILE A 311 -18.69 1.71 4.63
CA ILE A 311 -19.37 0.68 3.83
C ILE A 311 -18.62 -0.65 3.87
N GLN A 312 -17.29 -0.62 4.05
CA GLN A 312 -16.48 -1.84 4.11
C GLN A 312 -16.84 -2.67 5.35
N GLN A 313 -17.00 -2.05 6.52
CA GLN A 313 -17.46 -2.78 7.70
C GLN A 313 -18.86 -3.38 7.50
N CYS A 314 -19.76 -2.67 6.80
CA CYS A 314 -21.08 -3.21 6.46
C CYS A 314 -20.94 -4.46 5.58
N ILE A 315 -20.12 -4.41 4.53
CA ILE A 315 -19.85 -5.55 3.63
C ILE A 315 -19.28 -6.73 4.41
N ASP A 316 -18.30 -6.50 5.27
CA ASP A 316 -17.62 -7.55 6.04
C ASP A 316 -18.61 -8.28 6.96
N ILE A 317 -19.40 -7.53 7.75
CA ILE A 317 -20.36 -8.11 8.68
C ILE A 317 -21.48 -8.84 7.92
N VAL A 318 -22.03 -8.24 6.86
CA VAL A 318 -23.11 -8.86 6.08
C VAL A 318 -22.61 -10.15 5.41
N THR A 319 -21.42 -10.12 4.80
CA THR A 319 -20.82 -11.31 4.17
C THR A 319 -20.53 -12.40 5.21
N GLN A 320 -20.00 -12.04 6.38
CA GLN A 320 -19.73 -12.97 7.47
C GLN A 320 -21.00 -13.60 8.06
N CYS A 321 -22.08 -12.84 8.19
CA CYS A 321 -23.33 -13.33 8.76
C CYS A 321 -24.15 -14.13 7.74
N ASN A 322 -24.16 -13.72 6.48
CA ASN A 322 -24.95 -14.37 5.44
C ASN A 322 -24.23 -15.57 4.80
N ASP A 323 -22.90 -15.66 4.92
CA ASP A 323 -22.07 -16.62 4.17
C ASP A 323 -22.30 -16.49 2.65
N LEU A 324 -22.52 -15.26 2.19
CA LEU A 324 -22.78 -14.89 0.79
C LEU A 324 -21.98 -13.63 0.44
N PRO A 325 -21.20 -13.64 -0.66
CA PRO A 325 -20.41 -12.48 -1.05
C PRO A 325 -21.27 -11.39 -1.69
N VAL A 326 -20.87 -10.13 -1.50
CA VAL A 326 -21.38 -9.01 -2.30
C VAL A 326 -20.80 -9.09 -3.71
N HIS A 327 -21.65 -8.96 -4.73
CA HIS A 327 -21.20 -9.07 -6.11
C HIS A 327 -20.22 -7.92 -6.48
N PRO A 328 -19.15 -8.16 -7.25
CA PRO A 328 -18.16 -7.12 -7.56
C PRO A 328 -18.70 -5.87 -8.28
N ARG A 329 -19.90 -5.96 -8.87
CA ARG A 329 -20.60 -4.83 -9.54
C ARG A 329 -21.85 -4.37 -8.79
N HIS A 330 -22.03 -4.81 -7.54
CA HIS A 330 -23.16 -4.39 -6.73
C HIS A 330 -23.07 -2.89 -6.47
N PRO A 331 -24.08 -2.07 -6.78
CA PRO A 331 -23.97 -0.61 -6.69
C PRO A 331 -23.42 -0.12 -5.35
N TYR A 332 -22.51 0.87 -5.41
CA TYR A 332 -21.79 1.48 -4.28
C TYR A 332 -20.85 0.57 -3.46
N ALA A 333 -21.14 -0.72 -3.33
CA ALA A 333 -20.43 -1.65 -2.45
C ALA A 333 -19.49 -2.62 -3.16
N GLY A 334 -19.75 -2.90 -4.45
CA GLY A 334 -18.99 -3.87 -5.22
C GLY A 334 -17.55 -3.40 -5.47
N GLU A 335 -16.60 -4.33 -5.41
CA GLU A 335 -15.16 -4.07 -5.57
C GLU A 335 -14.79 -3.25 -6.83
N LEU A 336 -15.61 -3.29 -7.88
CA LEU A 336 -15.33 -2.65 -9.18
C LEU A 336 -16.10 -1.35 -9.41
N VAL A 337 -16.97 -0.91 -8.50
CA VAL A 337 -17.94 0.18 -8.79
C VAL A 337 -17.31 1.57 -8.86
N PHE A 338 -16.18 1.78 -8.18
CA PHE A 338 -15.41 3.01 -8.28
C PHE A 338 -14.23 2.89 -9.26
N THR A 339 -14.03 1.72 -9.87
CA THR A 339 -12.87 1.45 -10.73
C THR A 339 -13.09 1.88 -12.18
N ALA A 340 -12.10 2.56 -12.75
CA ALA A 340 -11.97 2.79 -14.19
C ALA A 340 -10.82 1.96 -14.80
N PHE A 341 -11.14 1.00 -15.67
CA PHE A 341 -10.15 0.23 -16.43
C PHE A 341 -9.66 0.93 -17.70
N SER A 342 -10.51 1.75 -18.31
CA SER A 342 -10.18 2.46 -19.54
C SER A 342 -9.21 3.61 -19.27
N GLY A 343 -8.11 3.66 -20.01
CA GLY A 343 -7.15 4.75 -19.91
C GLY A 343 -7.73 6.14 -20.17
N SER A 344 -8.75 6.27 -21.03
CA SER A 344 -9.42 7.56 -21.27
C SER A 344 -10.30 7.98 -20.07
N HIS A 345 -10.95 7.03 -19.40
CA HIS A 345 -11.72 7.31 -18.20
C HIS A 345 -10.80 7.70 -17.04
N GLN A 346 -9.68 6.98 -16.87
CA GLN A 346 -8.65 7.32 -15.87
C GLN A 346 -8.10 8.75 -16.08
N ASP A 347 -7.80 9.13 -17.33
CA ASP A 347 -7.34 10.49 -17.65
C ASP A 347 -8.41 11.55 -17.35
N ALA A 348 -9.67 11.29 -17.68
CA ALA A 348 -10.78 12.18 -17.38
C ALA A 348 -11.04 12.34 -15.88
N ILE A 349 -10.98 11.24 -15.11
CA ILE A 349 -11.10 11.27 -13.64
C ILE A 349 -9.95 12.06 -13.04
N LYS A 350 -8.70 11.84 -13.49
CA LYS A 350 -7.53 12.61 -13.03
C LYS A 350 -7.74 14.11 -13.23
N LYS A 351 -8.12 14.54 -14.44
CA LYS A 351 -8.45 15.94 -14.73
C LYS A 351 -9.62 16.43 -13.87
N GLY A 352 -10.62 15.58 -13.66
CA GLY A 352 -11.73 15.83 -12.74
C GLY A 352 -11.22 16.25 -11.36
N PHE A 353 -10.33 15.48 -10.74
CA PHE A 353 -9.79 15.77 -9.40
C PHE A 353 -8.96 17.05 -9.35
N GLU A 354 -8.12 17.28 -10.38
CA GLU A 354 -7.34 18.52 -10.50
C GLU A 354 -8.27 19.75 -10.50
N HIS A 355 -9.35 19.71 -11.29
CA HIS A 355 -10.34 20.78 -11.33
C HIS A 355 -11.28 20.81 -10.11
N GLN A 356 -11.60 19.67 -9.50
CA GLN A 356 -12.43 19.58 -8.30
C GLN A 356 -11.77 20.31 -7.13
N THR A 357 -10.46 20.11 -6.94
CA THR A 357 -9.68 20.77 -5.90
C THR A 357 -9.74 22.29 -6.01
N VAL A 358 -9.62 22.82 -7.23
CA VAL A 358 -9.72 24.26 -7.50
C VAL A 358 -11.13 24.77 -7.20
N ARG A 359 -12.17 24.10 -7.71
CA ARG A 359 -13.57 24.51 -7.51
C ARG A 359 -14.00 24.48 -6.05
N HIS A 360 -13.59 23.46 -5.29
CA HIS A 360 -13.82 23.39 -3.86
C HIS A 360 -13.09 24.52 -3.11
N ALA A 361 -11.85 24.85 -3.49
CA ALA A 361 -11.13 25.98 -2.90
C ALA A 361 -11.79 27.34 -3.21
N GLU A 362 -12.39 27.49 -4.39
CA GLU A 362 -13.18 28.68 -4.76
C GLU A 362 -14.49 28.74 -3.97
N ALA A 363 -15.24 27.63 -3.91
CA ALA A 363 -16.49 27.52 -3.14
C ALA A 363 -16.28 27.86 -1.66
N ARG A 364 -15.20 27.38 -1.04
CA ARG A 364 -14.83 27.74 0.34
C ARG A 364 -14.55 29.23 0.52
N LYS A 365 -14.01 29.92 -0.49
CA LYS A 365 -13.76 31.37 -0.46
C LYS A 365 -15.04 32.19 -0.66
N SER A 366 -15.96 31.71 -1.51
CA SER A 366 -17.24 32.38 -1.78
C SER A 366 -18.32 32.03 -0.75
N GLY A 367 -18.10 31.03 0.11
CA GLY A 367 -19.10 30.52 1.04
C GLY A 367 -20.19 29.68 0.36
N GLU A 368 -19.90 29.15 -0.83
CA GLU A 368 -20.80 28.29 -1.60
C GLU A 368 -20.60 26.81 -1.25
N PRO A 369 -21.61 25.94 -1.51
CA PRO A 369 -21.48 24.50 -1.27
C PRO A 369 -20.40 23.85 -2.13
N GLU A 370 -19.68 22.90 -1.55
CA GLU A 370 -18.62 22.13 -2.19
C GLU A 370 -19.20 21.00 -3.07
N ILE A 371 -19.84 21.33 -4.18
CA ILE A 371 -20.53 20.36 -5.05
C ILE A 371 -19.57 19.35 -5.69
N TRP A 372 -19.83 18.06 -5.49
CA TRP A 372 -19.16 16.97 -6.22
C TRP A 372 -19.53 17.00 -7.70
N HIS A 373 -18.53 17.08 -8.58
CA HIS A 373 -18.78 17.12 -10.01
C HIS A 373 -17.65 16.45 -10.78
N MET A 374 -17.66 15.13 -10.76
CA MET A 374 -16.59 14.30 -11.31
C MET A 374 -17.05 13.51 -12.54
N PRO A 375 -16.20 13.36 -13.58
CA PRO A 375 -16.45 12.41 -14.65
C PRO A 375 -16.53 10.99 -14.11
N TYR A 376 -17.54 10.22 -14.54
CA TYR A 376 -17.74 8.78 -14.26
C TYR A 376 -17.96 8.36 -12.80
N LEU A 377 -17.68 9.21 -11.80
CA LEU A 377 -17.87 8.91 -10.38
C LEU A 377 -19.13 9.61 -9.85
N PRO A 378 -20.24 8.88 -9.57
CA PRO A 378 -21.49 9.48 -9.13
C PRO A 378 -21.46 10.04 -7.70
N ILE A 379 -20.52 9.56 -6.88
CA ILE A 379 -20.30 9.94 -5.47
C ILE A 379 -18.80 10.02 -5.22
N ASP A 380 -18.38 10.82 -4.23
CA ASP A 380 -17.01 10.76 -3.72
C ASP A 380 -16.81 9.43 -2.96
N PRO A 381 -15.91 8.53 -3.38
CA PRO A 381 -15.66 7.29 -2.64
C PRO A 381 -15.28 7.53 -1.17
N LEU A 382 -14.68 8.68 -0.85
CA LEU A 382 -14.36 9.04 0.53
C LEU A 382 -15.58 9.15 1.45
N ASP A 383 -16.75 9.53 0.91
CA ASP A 383 -17.99 9.64 1.69
C ASP A 383 -18.44 8.28 2.25
N LEU A 384 -17.97 7.19 1.65
CA LEU A 384 -18.26 5.81 2.06
C LEU A 384 -17.09 5.12 2.78
N GLY A 385 -16.02 5.88 3.07
CA GLY A 385 -14.80 5.35 3.69
C GLY A 385 -13.91 4.58 2.72
N CYS A 386 -14.20 4.61 1.41
CA CYS A 386 -13.35 4.03 0.38
C CYS A 386 -12.15 4.95 0.09
N ASN A 387 -11.10 4.42 -0.53
CA ASN A 387 -9.93 5.20 -0.94
C ASN A 387 -9.86 5.38 -2.47
N TYR A 388 -9.07 6.35 -2.93
CA TYR A 388 -8.89 6.61 -4.36
C TYR A 388 -8.06 5.52 -5.08
N GLU A 389 -7.35 4.66 -4.36
CA GLU A 389 -6.61 3.52 -4.94
C GLU A 389 -7.58 2.52 -5.59
N ALA A 390 -8.81 2.41 -5.09
CA ALA A 390 -9.89 1.60 -5.69
C ALA A 390 -10.31 2.07 -7.10
N VAL A 391 -9.93 3.30 -7.50
CA VAL A 391 -10.36 3.91 -8.77
C VAL A 391 -9.48 3.52 -9.95
N ILE A 392 -8.20 3.18 -9.72
CA ILE A 392 -7.22 2.94 -10.78
C ILE A 392 -6.69 1.50 -10.69
N ARG A 393 -7.33 0.59 -11.42
CA ARG A 393 -6.83 -0.77 -11.64
C ARG A 393 -6.11 -0.85 -12.99
N VAL A 394 -4.97 -1.54 -13.02
CA VAL A 394 -4.11 -1.64 -14.22
C VAL A 394 -4.24 -3.04 -14.82
N ASN A 395 -4.74 -3.11 -16.05
CA ASN A 395 -4.74 -4.28 -16.92
C ASN A 395 -4.18 -3.93 -18.31
N SER A 396 -4.20 -4.86 -19.25
CA SER A 396 -3.71 -4.66 -20.62
C SER A 396 -4.41 -3.53 -21.41
N GLN A 397 -5.55 -3.02 -20.92
CA GLN A 397 -6.30 -1.90 -21.50
C GLN A 397 -6.12 -0.57 -20.76
N SER A 398 -5.35 -0.54 -19.68
CA SER A 398 -5.18 0.65 -18.85
C SER A 398 -4.35 1.73 -19.52
N GLY A 399 -4.53 2.98 -19.10
CA GLY A 399 -3.84 4.12 -19.70
C GLY A 399 -2.47 4.39 -19.09
N LYS A 400 -1.60 5.05 -19.87
CA LYS A 400 -0.29 5.57 -19.40
C LYS A 400 -0.40 6.46 -18.16
N GLY A 401 -1.52 7.17 -18.02
CA GLY A 401 -1.80 8.06 -16.90
C GLY A 401 -2.01 7.33 -15.57
N GLY A 402 -2.68 6.18 -15.56
CA GLY A 402 -2.95 5.40 -14.35
C GLY A 402 -1.68 4.85 -13.71
N ILE A 403 -0.79 4.27 -14.52
CA ILE A 403 0.50 3.74 -14.04
C ILE A 403 1.38 4.86 -13.46
N SER A 404 1.47 6.00 -14.14
CA SER A 404 2.27 7.13 -13.66
C SER A 404 1.74 7.70 -12.35
N PHE A 405 0.41 7.70 -12.16
CA PHE A 405 -0.21 8.13 -10.91
C PHE A 405 0.18 7.19 -9.75
N LEU A 406 0.10 5.87 -9.95
CA LEU A 406 0.49 4.88 -8.94
C LEU A 406 1.98 4.98 -8.56
N VAL A 407 2.87 5.18 -9.55
CA VAL A 407 4.30 5.40 -9.27
C VAL A 407 4.54 6.69 -8.48
N LYS A 408 3.84 7.78 -8.83
CA LYS A 408 3.92 9.04 -8.08
C LYS A 408 3.43 8.87 -6.64
N GLN A 409 2.31 8.19 -6.43
CA GLN A 409 1.71 8.03 -5.11
C GLN A 409 2.55 7.13 -4.19
N HIS A 410 3.01 5.96 -4.69
CA HIS A 410 3.65 4.95 -3.85
C HIS A 410 5.18 5.03 -3.81
N LEU A 411 5.81 5.66 -4.81
CA LEU A 411 7.27 5.84 -4.85
C LEU A 411 7.69 7.31 -4.73
N SER A 412 6.73 8.25 -4.73
CA SER A 412 7.01 9.70 -4.75
C SER A 412 7.79 10.16 -5.97
N LEU A 413 7.59 9.49 -7.13
CA LEU A 413 8.32 9.74 -8.37
C LEU A 413 7.40 10.29 -9.47
N ASP A 414 7.60 11.56 -9.83
CA ASP A 414 6.92 12.17 -10.98
C ASP A 414 7.69 11.89 -12.29
N LEU A 415 7.21 10.89 -13.04
CA LEU A 415 7.91 10.40 -14.24
C LEU A 415 7.80 11.39 -15.42
N PRO A 416 8.91 11.69 -16.13
CA PRO A 416 8.87 12.44 -17.37
C PRO A 416 8.02 11.76 -18.43
N ARG A 417 7.39 12.54 -19.33
CA ARG A 417 6.40 12.01 -20.28
C ARG A 417 6.94 10.87 -21.16
N ARG A 418 8.21 10.93 -21.57
CA ARG A 418 8.84 9.86 -22.37
C ARG A 418 9.13 8.61 -21.55
N MET A 419 9.54 8.77 -20.29
CA MET A 419 9.70 7.65 -19.36
C MET A 419 8.36 7.00 -19.01
N GLN A 420 7.27 7.76 -18.86
CA GLN A 420 5.91 7.20 -18.69
C GLN A 420 5.56 6.25 -19.85
N ILE A 421 5.93 6.61 -21.09
CA ILE A 421 5.69 5.78 -22.28
C ILE A 421 6.57 4.52 -22.25
N SER A 422 7.85 4.67 -21.89
CA SER A 422 8.80 3.56 -21.78
C SER A 422 8.35 2.55 -20.72
N PHE A 423 8.01 3.01 -19.51
CA PHE A 423 7.57 2.14 -18.43
C PHE A 423 6.21 1.50 -18.71
N TYR A 424 5.30 2.22 -19.38
CA TYR A 424 4.04 1.66 -19.82
C TYR A 424 4.24 0.43 -20.73
N ALA A 425 5.20 0.46 -21.65
CA ALA A 425 5.49 -0.68 -22.52
C ALA A 425 5.93 -1.92 -21.72
N VAL A 426 6.70 -1.72 -20.66
CA VAL A 426 7.14 -2.79 -19.75
C VAL A 426 5.94 -3.40 -19.00
N ILE A 427 5.08 -2.56 -18.44
CA ILE A 427 3.87 -3.03 -17.75
C ILE A 427 2.92 -3.74 -18.72
N GLN A 428 2.79 -3.23 -19.95
CA GLN A 428 1.98 -3.88 -20.98
C GLN A 428 2.51 -5.28 -21.30
N GLU A 429 3.83 -5.44 -21.48
CA GLU A 429 4.43 -6.76 -21.73
C GLU A 429 4.20 -7.75 -20.57
N ILE A 430 4.32 -7.29 -19.32
CA ILE A 430 4.06 -8.12 -18.14
C ILE A 430 2.58 -8.52 -18.07
N SER A 431 1.68 -7.55 -18.27
CA SER A 431 0.23 -7.74 -18.24
C SER A 431 -0.25 -8.69 -19.35
N ASP A 432 0.24 -8.51 -20.58
CA ASP A 432 -0.09 -9.36 -21.73
C ASP A 432 0.39 -10.80 -21.53
N ARG A 433 1.54 -10.99 -20.87
CA ARG A 433 2.07 -12.32 -20.54
C ARG A 433 1.27 -13.02 -19.43
N GLU A 434 0.88 -12.28 -18.40
CA GLU A 434 0.24 -12.86 -17.20
C GLU A 434 -1.30 -12.93 -17.32
N ALA A 435 -1.90 -12.21 -18.27
CA ALA A 435 -3.34 -12.16 -18.54
C ALA A 435 -4.20 -11.90 -17.28
N ARG A 436 -3.66 -11.17 -16.30
CA ARG A 436 -4.30 -10.83 -15.04
C ARG A 436 -4.13 -9.35 -14.73
N GLU A 437 -4.94 -8.86 -13.78
CA GLU A 437 -4.76 -7.52 -13.23
C GLU A 437 -3.42 -7.41 -12.50
N MET A 438 -2.74 -6.27 -12.69
CA MET A 438 -1.51 -5.94 -11.98
C MET A 438 -1.83 -5.14 -10.73
N THR A 439 -1.42 -5.66 -9.59
CA THR A 439 -1.52 -4.97 -8.30
C THR A 439 -0.55 -3.81 -8.21
N VAL A 440 -0.75 -2.90 -7.25
CA VAL A 440 0.22 -1.83 -6.94
C VAL A 440 1.59 -2.40 -6.61
N GLU A 441 1.64 -3.53 -5.89
CA GLU A 441 2.89 -4.21 -5.58
C GLU A 441 3.57 -4.76 -6.84
N ASP A 442 2.80 -5.34 -7.78
CA ASP A 442 3.33 -5.80 -9.07
C ASP A 442 3.96 -4.63 -9.85
N ILE A 443 3.25 -3.50 -9.95
CA ILE A 443 3.71 -2.32 -10.70
C ILE A 443 4.95 -1.69 -10.07
N THR A 444 4.92 -1.46 -8.76
CA THR A 444 6.06 -0.85 -8.06
C THR A 444 7.28 -1.78 -8.04
N THR A 445 7.07 -3.10 -7.98
CA THR A 445 8.14 -4.10 -8.11
C THR A 445 8.69 -4.14 -9.53
N ALA A 446 7.83 -4.11 -10.55
CA ALA A 446 8.24 -4.02 -11.94
C ALA A 446 9.07 -2.75 -12.18
N PHE A 447 8.61 -1.60 -11.70
CA PHE A 447 9.34 -0.33 -11.79
C PHE A 447 10.74 -0.44 -11.18
N ARG A 448 10.82 -0.95 -9.95
CA ARG A 448 12.09 -1.11 -9.23
C ARG A 448 13.04 -2.07 -9.94
N ARG A 449 12.54 -3.17 -10.50
CA ARG A 449 13.35 -4.13 -11.25
C ARG A 449 13.86 -3.54 -12.57
N THR A 450 12.98 -2.95 -13.35
CA THR A 450 13.30 -2.41 -14.69
C THR A 450 14.32 -1.29 -14.63
N TYR A 451 14.23 -0.43 -13.62
CA TYR A 451 15.12 0.74 -13.48
C TYR A 451 16.15 0.56 -12.36
N HIS A 452 16.39 -0.67 -11.90
CA HIS A 452 17.37 -0.98 -10.85
C HIS A 452 17.27 -0.07 -9.61
N PHE A 453 16.04 0.28 -9.22
CA PHE A 453 15.77 1.31 -8.24
C PHE A 453 15.60 0.72 -6.83
N GLY A 454 16.50 1.14 -5.93
CA GLY A 454 16.53 0.76 -4.53
C GLY A 454 17.52 -0.39 -4.22
N PRO A 455 17.98 -0.53 -2.96
CA PRO A 455 19.09 -1.42 -2.61
C PRO A 455 18.86 -2.90 -2.96
N LYS A 456 17.61 -3.38 -2.84
CA LYS A 456 17.21 -4.76 -3.14
C LYS A 456 17.19 -5.07 -4.64
N PHE A 457 17.05 -4.05 -5.48
CA PHE A 457 16.91 -4.17 -6.93
C PHE A 457 18.12 -3.60 -7.68
N ALA A 458 19.20 -3.30 -6.95
CA ALA A 458 20.42 -2.75 -7.51
C ALA A 458 20.96 -3.67 -8.61
N GLY A 459 21.38 -3.06 -9.72
CA GLY A 459 22.04 -3.76 -10.81
C GLY A 459 23.48 -4.13 -10.49
N ARG A 460 24.22 -4.55 -11.52
CA ARG A 460 25.63 -4.95 -11.42
C ARG A 460 26.57 -3.80 -11.08
N LEU A 461 26.20 -2.57 -11.46
CA LEU A 461 26.91 -1.32 -11.19
C LEU A 461 26.24 -0.55 -10.05
N VAL A 462 26.97 -0.27 -8.97
CA VAL A 462 26.45 0.46 -7.80
C VAL A 462 27.43 1.54 -7.33
N LEU A 463 26.98 2.79 -7.24
CA LEU A 463 27.79 3.88 -6.71
C LEU A 463 27.96 3.75 -5.19
N ARG A 464 29.20 3.73 -4.71
CA ARG A 464 29.54 3.67 -3.28
C ARG A 464 29.92 5.03 -2.72
N SER A 465 30.83 5.72 -3.39
CA SER A 465 31.31 7.04 -3.01
C SER A 465 31.77 7.80 -4.25
N PHE A 466 31.72 9.12 -4.18
CA PHE A 466 32.26 9.98 -5.23
C PHE A 466 32.69 11.32 -4.66
N LYS A 467 33.55 12.00 -5.42
CA LYS A 467 33.96 13.38 -5.25
C LYS A 467 34.00 14.02 -6.62
N ILE A 468 33.46 15.23 -6.71
CA ILE A 468 33.59 16.07 -7.90
C ILE A 468 34.55 17.21 -7.55
N SER A 469 35.56 17.43 -8.39
CA SER A 469 36.52 18.55 -8.25
C SER A 469 36.67 19.31 -9.55
N SER A 470 37.01 20.61 -9.48
CA SER A 470 37.51 21.36 -10.63
C SER A 470 38.98 20.99 -10.88
N VAL A 471 39.32 20.72 -12.12
CA VAL A 471 40.71 20.65 -12.58
C VAL A 471 41.15 22.09 -12.87
N HIS A 472 42.11 22.61 -12.11
CA HIS A 472 42.81 23.85 -12.45
C HIS A 472 44.16 23.51 -13.07
N ASP A 473 44.56 24.24 -14.11
CA ASP A 473 45.80 24.10 -14.92
C ASP A 473 47.12 24.26 -14.13
N ALA A 474 47.33 23.50 -13.05
CA ALA A 474 48.57 23.55 -12.25
C ALA A 474 49.50 22.34 -12.47
N ASP A 475 49.05 21.28 -13.13
CA ASP A 475 49.84 20.04 -13.36
C ASP A 475 50.50 19.96 -14.76
N ILE A 476 50.37 20.97 -15.62
CA ILE A 476 51.08 21.04 -16.92
C ILE A 476 52.29 21.98 -16.80
N LEU A 477 53.33 21.53 -16.10
CA LEU A 477 54.66 22.13 -16.22
C LEU A 477 55.45 21.44 -17.34
N SER A 478 55.19 21.84 -18.59
CA SER A 478 56.21 22.12 -19.62
C SER A 478 55.57 22.18 -21.01
N THR A 479 55.27 23.38 -21.51
CA THR A 479 55.71 23.89 -22.83
C THR A 479 54.99 25.21 -23.13
N ASN A 480 55.79 26.23 -23.48
CA ASN A 480 55.37 27.59 -23.81
C ASN A 480 54.43 27.65 -25.02
N SER A 481 53.35 28.43 -24.92
CA SER A 481 53.07 29.56 -25.83
C SER A 481 51.79 30.29 -25.43
N VAL A 482 51.87 31.63 -25.44
CA VAL A 482 50.85 32.61 -25.07
C VAL A 482 49.81 32.78 -26.18
N SER A 483 48.52 32.86 -25.81
CA SER A 483 47.54 33.68 -26.52
C SER A 483 46.39 34.07 -25.59
N GLU A 484 46.22 35.37 -25.37
CA GLU A 484 45.12 35.99 -24.64
C GLU A 484 43.85 36.03 -25.52
N THR A 485 42.77 35.42 -25.04
CA THR A 485 41.38 35.74 -25.42
C THR A 485 40.49 35.51 -24.20
N GLU A 486 39.70 36.53 -23.85
CA GLU A 486 38.69 36.52 -22.80
C GLU A 486 37.51 35.62 -23.22
N ASP A 487 37.53 34.36 -22.79
CA ASP A 487 36.36 33.53 -22.51
C ASP A 487 36.75 32.69 -21.29
N SER A 488 35.88 32.62 -20.27
CA SER A 488 36.13 31.81 -19.07
C SER A 488 36.57 30.39 -19.47
N PRO A 489 37.69 29.85 -18.98
CA PRO A 489 38.13 28.51 -19.37
C PRO A 489 37.02 27.52 -18.96
N ASP A 490 36.61 26.66 -19.89
CA ASP A 490 35.68 25.55 -19.62
C ASP A 490 36.23 24.77 -18.41
N GLU A 491 35.66 25.01 -17.21
CA GLU A 491 36.12 24.38 -15.99
C GLU A 491 35.88 22.87 -16.12
N THR A 492 36.92 22.14 -16.49
CA THR A 492 36.88 20.69 -16.56
C THR A 492 36.63 20.15 -15.16
N ARG A 493 35.53 19.44 -14.99
CA ARG A 493 35.17 18.72 -13.77
C ARG A 493 35.74 17.31 -13.85
N ARG A 494 36.36 16.90 -12.74
CA ARG A 494 36.82 15.52 -12.53
C ARG A 494 35.85 14.79 -11.63
N PHE A 495 35.44 13.61 -12.07
CA PHE A 495 34.80 12.60 -11.23
C PHE A 495 35.87 11.68 -10.65
N ASP A 496 35.88 11.54 -9.33
CA ASP A 496 36.68 10.57 -8.59
C ASP A 496 35.73 9.72 -7.74
N GLY A 497 35.52 8.45 -8.05
CA GLY A 497 34.56 7.65 -7.30
C GLY A 497 34.78 6.15 -7.31
N THR A 498 34.14 5.49 -6.34
CA THR A 498 34.12 4.04 -6.22
C THR A 498 32.77 3.50 -6.68
N VAL A 499 32.79 2.67 -7.71
CA VAL A 499 31.64 1.92 -8.22
C VAL A 499 31.87 0.44 -7.94
N THR A 500 30.89 -0.24 -7.37
CA THR A 500 30.89 -1.69 -7.29
C THR A 500 30.44 -2.27 -8.63
N VAL A 501 31.22 -3.18 -9.19
CA VAL A 501 30.90 -3.93 -10.41
C VAL A 501 30.89 -5.41 -10.04
N ASP A 502 29.73 -6.06 -10.16
CA ASP A 502 29.55 -7.47 -9.80
C ASP A 502 29.98 -7.78 -8.34
N GLY A 503 29.65 -6.85 -7.43
CA GLY A 503 30.03 -6.96 -6.01
C GLY A 503 31.46 -6.54 -5.68
N VAL A 504 32.32 -6.30 -6.68
CA VAL A 504 33.72 -5.90 -6.49
C VAL A 504 33.86 -4.37 -6.58
N ALA A 505 34.41 -3.74 -5.55
CA ALA A 505 34.65 -2.29 -5.54
C ALA A 505 35.73 -1.90 -6.56
N ARG A 506 35.45 -0.90 -7.38
CA ARG A 506 36.33 -0.37 -8.43
C ARG A 506 36.41 1.14 -8.33
N VAL A 507 37.63 1.68 -8.25
CA VAL A 507 37.85 3.13 -8.33
C VAL A 507 37.95 3.50 -9.81
N ILE A 508 37.15 4.46 -10.24
CA ILE A 508 37.15 4.96 -11.62
C ILE A 508 37.25 6.49 -11.63
N ARG A 509 37.91 7.02 -12.65
CA ARG A 509 38.09 8.45 -12.84
C ARG A 509 37.72 8.85 -14.27
N GLY A 510 37.19 10.04 -14.41
CA GLY A 510 36.87 10.62 -15.71
C GLY A 510 36.75 12.13 -15.64
N ASP A 511 36.95 12.77 -16.77
CA ASP A 511 36.97 14.23 -16.91
C ASP A 511 35.86 14.67 -17.88
N GLY A 512 35.22 15.79 -17.60
CA GLY A 512 34.15 16.31 -18.44
C GLY A 512 33.72 17.72 -18.05
N ASN A 513 32.82 18.32 -18.83
CA ASN A 513 32.30 19.66 -18.57
C ASN A 513 31.29 19.74 -17.41
N GLY A 514 30.97 18.62 -16.76
CA GLY A 514 30.05 18.53 -15.63
C GLY A 514 30.12 17.18 -14.93
N PRO A 515 29.45 17.00 -13.78
CA PRO A 515 29.51 15.76 -13.00
C PRO A 515 29.08 14.52 -13.79
N LEU A 516 28.01 14.63 -14.59
CA LEU A 516 27.48 13.49 -15.35
C LEU A 516 28.35 13.14 -16.56
N SER A 517 28.89 14.13 -17.27
CA SER A 517 29.79 13.89 -18.40
C SER A 517 31.14 13.34 -17.96
N ALA A 518 31.70 13.85 -16.86
CA ALA A 518 32.90 13.30 -16.23
C ALA A 518 32.71 11.85 -15.78
N PHE A 519 31.52 11.51 -15.27
CA PHE A 519 31.21 10.14 -14.90
C PHE A 519 31.01 9.21 -16.09
N LEU A 520 30.36 9.68 -17.17
CA LEU A 520 30.26 8.91 -18.42
C LEU A 520 31.63 8.65 -19.04
N ASP A 521 32.54 9.62 -19.01
CA ASP A 521 33.94 9.44 -19.40
C ASP A 521 34.64 8.37 -18.54
N ALA A 522 34.38 8.37 -17.23
CA ALA A 522 34.91 7.33 -16.33
C ALA A 522 34.37 5.93 -16.69
N LEU A 523 33.08 5.80 -16.97
CA LEU A 523 32.46 4.53 -17.38
C LEU A 523 33.01 4.05 -18.73
N LYS A 524 33.23 4.95 -19.69
CA LYS A 524 33.84 4.66 -20.97
C LYS A 524 35.28 4.16 -20.80
N SER A 525 36.11 4.95 -20.13
CA SER A 525 37.54 4.70 -19.97
C SER A 525 37.87 3.44 -19.17
N HIS A 526 37.04 3.11 -18.17
CA HIS A 526 37.32 2.02 -17.24
C HIS A 526 36.48 0.77 -17.46
N LEU A 527 35.29 0.88 -18.04
CA LEU A 527 34.33 -0.22 -18.16
C LEU A 527 33.87 -0.47 -19.60
N ASP A 528 34.38 0.29 -20.58
CA ASP A 528 34.00 0.19 -22.00
C ASP A 528 32.48 0.35 -22.22
N ILE A 529 31.90 1.29 -21.47
CA ILE A 529 30.50 1.71 -21.56
C ILE A 529 30.47 3.10 -22.19
N ASP A 530 30.29 3.16 -23.51
CA ASP A 530 30.25 4.41 -24.27
C ASP A 530 28.79 4.85 -24.50
N LEU A 531 28.31 5.78 -23.68
CA LEU A 531 26.93 6.27 -23.69
C LEU A 531 26.89 7.80 -23.62
N SER A 532 25.84 8.40 -24.19
CA SER A 532 25.58 9.83 -24.19
C SER A 532 24.20 10.14 -23.59
N ILE A 533 24.07 11.28 -22.90
CA ILE A 533 22.79 11.75 -22.36
C ILE A 533 21.93 12.31 -23.49
N ARG A 534 20.71 11.79 -23.62
CA ARG A 534 19.68 12.30 -24.52
C ARG A 534 18.70 13.22 -23.79
N GLU A 535 18.30 12.86 -22.58
CA GLU A 535 17.34 13.62 -21.78
C GLU A 535 17.73 13.58 -20.31
N TYR A 536 17.54 14.71 -19.63
CA TYR A 536 17.72 14.87 -18.19
C TYR A 536 16.56 15.67 -17.62
N SER A 537 16.02 15.23 -16.49
CA SER A 537 15.04 16.00 -15.71
C SER A 537 15.16 15.66 -14.23
N GLU A 538 14.66 16.56 -13.39
CA GLU A 538 14.79 16.47 -11.94
C GLU A 538 13.59 17.12 -11.23
N HIS A 539 13.25 16.61 -10.04
CA HIS A 539 12.42 17.31 -9.07
C HIS A 539 12.78 16.93 -7.62
N SER A 540 12.21 17.68 -6.67
CA SER A 540 12.35 17.43 -5.24
C SER A 540 11.29 16.45 -4.71
N ILE A 541 11.70 15.57 -3.81
CA ILE A 541 10.82 14.69 -3.02
C ILE A 541 10.76 15.20 -1.58
N GLY A 542 9.55 15.46 -1.11
CA GLY A 542 9.27 15.93 0.26
C GLY A 542 9.32 17.45 0.41
N GLU A 543 9.06 17.93 1.62
CA GLU A 543 9.07 19.35 1.99
C GLU A 543 10.00 19.59 3.21
N GLY A 544 10.55 20.80 3.34
CA GLY A 544 11.37 21.20 4.50
C GLY A 544 12.88 21.00 4.30
N THR A 545 13.61 20.67 5.38
CA THR A 545 15.08 20.58 5.40
C THR A 545 15.65 19.21 5.01
N ASN A 546 14.78 18.22 4.78
CA ASN A 546 15.16 16.82 4.51
C ASN A 546 14.74 16.36 3.10
N VAL A 547 14.73 17.31 2.15
CA VAL A 547 14.33 17.10 0.76
C VAL A 547 15.37 16.26 0.03
N LYS A 548 14.93 15.32 -0.80
CA LYS A 548 15.79 14.55 -1.71
C LYS A 548 15.58 15.02 -3.14
N ALA A 549 16.61 14.89 -3.97
CA ALA A 549 16.48 15.04 -5.41
C ALA A 549 16.11 13.70 -6.05
N ALA A 550 15.25 13.74 -7.06
CA ALA A 550 14.94 12.62 -7.94
C ALA A 550 15.30 13.01 -9.37
N SER A 551 16.29 12.33 -9.96
CA SER A 551 16.81 12.63 -11.29
C SER A 551 16.48 11.48 -12.26
N TYR A 552 16.15 11.84 -13.49
CA TYR A 552 15.78 10.94 -14.57
C TYR A 552 16.69 11.19 -15.78
N VAL A 553 17.33 10.14 -16.27
CA VAL A 553 18.28 10.21 -17.39
C VAL A 553 17.88 9.21 -18.46
N GLU A 554 17.87 9.63 -19.73
CA GLU A 554 17.85 8.73 -20.88
C GLU A 554 19.24 8.69 -21.51
N LEU A 555 19.88 7.53 -21.53
CA LEU A 555 21.18 7.29 -22.17
C LEU A 555 21.02 6.58 -23.51
N THR A 556 21.83 6.96 -24.49
CA THR A 556 21.90 6.30 -25.82
C THR A 556 23.33 6.09 -26.27
N GLU A 557 23.52 5.18 -27.22
CA GLU A 557 24.82 5.05 -27.89
C GLU A 557 25.14 6.34 -28.69
N PRO A 558 26.42 6.75 -28.73
CA PRO A 558 26.85 7.91 -29.51
C PRO A 558 26.44 7.80 -30.98
N GLY A 559 25.94 8.90 -31.57
CA GLY A 559 25.53 8.95 -32.98
C GLY A 559 24.14 8.40 -33.30
N THR A 560 23.38 7.96 -32.29
CA THR A 560 21.98 7.55 -32.46
C THR A 560 21.11 8.74 -32.92
N ASP A 561 20.31 8.58 -34.00
CA ASP A 561 19.39 9.63 -34.47
C ASP A 561 18.45 10.06 -33.32
N PRO A 562 18.38 11.37 -32.99
CA PRO A 562 17.50 11.90 -31.95
C PRO A 562 16.02 11.52 -32.13
N ARG A 563 15.60 11.21 -33.36
CA ARG A 563 14.23 10.80 -33.71
C ARG A 563 13.96 9.32 -33.49
N ASN A 564 14.99 8.50 -33.26
CA ASN A 564 14.83 7.07 -32.99
C ASN A 564 14.39 6.84 -31.53
N LYS A 565 13.09 6.60 -31.37
CA LYS A 565 12.42 6.37 -30.08
C LYS A 565 12.75 5.01 -29.44
N ALA A 566 13.36 4.07 -30.16
CA ALA A 566 13.55 2.68 -29.71
C ALA A 566 14.95 2.39 -29.12
N ALA A 567 15.86 3.38 -29.09
CA ALA A 567 17.28 3.14 -28.84
C ALA A 567 17.82 3.85 -27.57
N GLY A 568 17.00 4.01 -26.52
CA GLY A 568 17.40 4.70 -25.29
C GLY A 568 17.10 3.91 -24.02
N TYR A 569 18.00 4.03 -23.04
CA TYR A 569 17.94 3.39 -21.74
C TYR A 569 17.63 4.44 -20.67
N TRP A 570 16.46 4.31 -20.05
CA TRP A 570 16.06 5.18 -18.95
C TRP A 570 16.66 4.71 -17.63
N GLY A 571 17.06 5.68 -16.80
CA GLY A 571 17.54 5.45 -15.47
C GLY A 571 17.03 6.49 -14.49
N ILE A 572 16.96 6.09 -13.22
CA ILE A 572 16.48 6.92 -12.12
C ILE A 572 17.43 6.85 -10.93
N GLY A 573 17.65 7.99 -10.30
CA GLY A 573 18.38 8.11 -9.06
C GLY A 573 17.61 8.98 -8.07
N VAL A 574 17.71 8.63 -6.79
CA VAL A 574 17.21 9.46 -5.69
C VAL A 574 18.32 9.56 -4.65
N ASP A 575 18.68 10.79 -4.27
CA ASP A 575 19.74 11.06 -3.31
C ASP A 575 19.52 12.45 -2.66
N PRO A 576 19.94 12.67 -1.40
CA PRO A 576 19.97 14.00 -0.81
C PRO A 576 20.87 14.98 -1.58
N ASP A 577 21.93 14.49 -2.25
CA ASP A 577 22.77 15.28 -3.14
C ASP A 577 22.24 15.22 -4.58
N ILE A 578 21.99 16.39 -5.18
CA ILE A 578 21.61 16.54 -6.60
C ILE A 578 22.59 15.81 -7.52
N SER A 579 23.89 15.95 -7.29
CA SER A 579 24.92 15.26 -8.09
C SER A 579 24.83 13.75 -7.87
N GLY A 580 24.66 13.31 -6.62
CA GLY A 580 24.49 11.91 -6.28
C GLY A 580 23.27 11.28 -6.97
N SER A 581 22.16 12.01 -7.02
CA SER A 581 20.92 11.60 -7.67
C SER A 581 21.13 11.42 -9.18
N GLY A 582 21.76 12.38 -9.86
CA GLY A 582 22.08 12.27 -11.28
C GLY A 582 23.05 11.12 -11.60
N LEU A 583 24.10 10.91 -10.80
CA LEU A 583 25.05 9.82 -10.99
C LEU A 583 24.41 8.44 -10.82
N ARG A 584 23.49 8.30 -9.84
CA ARG A 584 22.70 7.08 -9.66
C ARG A 584 21.77 6.83 -10.84
N ALA A 585 21.16 7.88 -11.41
CA ALA A 585 20.32 7.76 -12.60
C ALA A 585 21.12 7.26 -13.81
N VAL A 586 22.36 7.77 -14.00
CA VAL A 586 23.27 7.28 -15.04
C VAL A 586 23.60 5.79 -14.84
N LEU A 587 23.92 5.36 -13.61
CA LEU A 587 24.17 3.93 -13.35
C LEU A 587 22.94 3.06 -13.53
N SER A 588 21.77 3.55 -13.15
CA SER A 588 20.49 2.85 -13.37
C SER A 588 20.27 2.57 -14.86
N ALA A 589 20.47 3.58 -15.73
CA ALA A 589 20.39 3.41 -17.18
C ALA A 589 21.51 2.51 -17.73
N ALA A 590 22.74 2.67 -17.26
CA ALA A 590 23.89 1.87 -17.68
C ALA A 590 23.72 0.39 -17.33
N ASN A 591 23.13 0.06 -16.17
CA ASN A 591 22.80 -1.32 -15.80
C ASN A 591 21.85 -1.98 -16.81
N SER A 592 20.85 -1.25 -17.30
CA SER A 592 19.94 -1.74 -18.34
C SER A 592 20.65 -1.92 -19.68
N TYR A 593 21.65 -1.08 -19.99
CA TYR A 593 22.46 -1.20 -21.21
C TYR A 593 23.39 -2.42 -21.20
N ILE A 594 24.12 -2.66 -20.09
CA ILE A 594 25.14 -3.71 -20.05
C ILE A 594 24.55 -5.12 -20.03
N GLY A 595 23.35 -5.32 -19.47
CA GLY A 595 22.77 -6.65 -19.27
C GLY A 595 23.78 -7.64 -18.66
N ASP A 596 23.96 -8.79 -19.30
CA ASP A 596 24.89 -9.85 -18.88
C ASP A 596 26.29 -9.75 -19.53
N ARG A 597 26.59 -8.63 -20.22
CA ARG A 597 27.89 -8.41 -20.88
C ARG A 597 29.04 -8.51 -19.87
N GLN A 598 30.09 -9.25 -20.22
CA GLN A 598 31.32 -9.29 -19.43
C GLN A 598 32.02 -7.93 -19.49
N LEU A 599 32.31 -7.34 -18.32
CA LEU A 599 33.00 -6.06 -18.21
C LEU A 599 34.51 -6.27 -18.01
N PRO A 600 35.36 -5.36 -18.52
CA PRO A 600 36.80 -5.50 -18.43
C PRO A 600 37.29 -5.56 -16.97
N GLU A 601 38.38 -6.29 -16.74
CA GLU A 601 39.07 -6.34 -15.44
C GLU A 601 39.99 -5.11 -15.29
N LEU A 602 39.90 -4.40 -14.17
CA LEU A 602 40.74 -3.22 -13.93
C LEU A 602 42.15 -3.61 -13.50
N LYS A 603 43.13 -3.18 -14.29
CA LYS A 603 44.56 -3.35 -14.00
C LYS A 603 45.26 -2.00 -13.94
N LEU A 604 46.15 -1.84 -12.97
CA LEU A 604 47.12 -0.75 -12.96
C LEU A 604 48.33 -1.15 -13.79
N THR A 605 48.85 -0.20 -14.56
CA THR A 605 50.18 -0.33 -15.16
C THR A 605 51.19 0.38 -14.27
N VAL A 606 52.31 -0.26 -13.93
CA VAL A 606 53.32 0.25 -13.01
C VAL A 606 54.71 0.01 -13.61
N GLY A 607 55.51 1.07 -13.83
CA GLY A 607 56.80 0.99 -14.54
C GLY A 607 57.21 2.29 -15.26
N TYR A 608 58.27 2.22 -16.08
CA TYR A 608 58.91 3.40 -16.71
C TYR A 608 58.04 4.12 -17.76
N ASN A 609 56.89 3.55 -18.14
CA ASN A 609 55.88 4.14 -19.05
C ASN A 609 54.44 3.94 -18.50
N ALA A 610 54.28 3.83 -17.19
CA ALA A 610 52.99 3.55 -16.56
C ALA A 610 52.04 4.75 -16.57
N LYS A 611 50.74 4.49 -16.72
CA LYS A 611 49.68 5.49 -16.52
C LYS A 611 49.32 5.71 -15.05
N SER A 612 49.83 4.87 -14.15
CA SER A 612 49.53 4.91 -12.72
C SER A 612 50.79 5.18 -11.90
N GLY A 613 50.71 6.17 -11.01
CA GLY A 613 51.78 6.62 -10.14
C GLY A 613 51.55 6.30 -8.65
N GLN A 614 52.40 6.87 -7.80
CA GLN A 614 52.33 6.69 -6.35
C GLN A 614 50.96 7.12 -5.77
N ALA A 615 50.39 8.22 -6.27
CA ALA A 615 49.11 8.75 -5.82
C ALA A 615 47.94 7.80 -6.13
N ASP A 616 47.99 7.07 -7.25
CA ASP A 616 46.95 6.11 -7.64
C ASP A 616 46.98 4.88 -6.75
N VAL A 617 48.18 4.37 -6.47
CA VAL A 617 48.37 3.26 -5.51
C VAL A 617 47.87 3.66 -4.12
N ALA A 618 48.21 4.87 -3.65
CA ALA A 618 47.75 5.38 -2.36
C ALA A 618 46.23 5.56 -2.32
N SER A 619 45.62 6.08 -3.39
CA SER A 619 44.17 6.26 -3.51
C SER A 619 43.44 4.92 -3.45
N ILE A 620 43.98 3.86 -4.06
CA ILE A 620 43.37 2.53 -4.00
C ILE A 620 43.43 1.96 -2.59
N ILE A 621 44.53 2.13 -1.87
CA ILE A 621 44.63 1.70 -0.46
C ILE A 621 43.67 2.51 0.42
N LEU A 622 43.54 3.81 0.18
CA LEU A 622 42.55 4.65 0.86
C LEU A 622 41.13 4.18 0.58
N HIS A 623 40.73 3.99 -0.67
CA HIS A 623 39.34 3.63 -0.98
C HIS A 623 39.01 2.17 -0.64
N SER A 624 39.97 1.25 -0.77
CA SER A 624 39.74 -0.18 -0.57
C SER A 624 39.93 -0.63 0.87
N LEU A 625 40.88 -0.04 1.61
CA LEU A 625 41.20 -0.40 3.00
C LEU A 625 40.91 0.71 4.01
N HIS A 626 40.53 1.91 3.53
CA HIS A 626 40.23 3.09 4.36
C HIS A 626 41.47 3.67 5.05
N LEU A 627 42.67 3.35 4.55
CA LEU A 627 43.93 3.77 5.16
C LEU A 627 44.54 4.99 4.46
N GLU A 628 44.71 6.08 5.21
CA GLU A 628 45.50 7.23 4.77
C GLU A 628 47.00 7.01 5.02
N LEU A 629 47.69 6.49 4.02
CA LEU A 629 49.13 6.19 4.14
C LEU A 629 49.97 7.48 4.28
N PRO A 630 50.91 7.56 5.24
CA PRO A 630 51.89 8.63 5.31
C PRO A 630 52.73 8.72 4.04
N ARG A 631 53.17 9.92 3.63
CA ARG A 631 53.89 10.15 2.36
C ARG A 631 55.08 9.20 2.13
N ARG A 632 55.87 8.93 3.17
CA ARG A 632 57.03 8.03 3.07
C ARG A 632 56.62 6.56 2.95
N LEU A 633 55.52 6.14 3.58
CA LEU A 633 54.96 4.81 3.40
C LEU A 633 54.34 4.64 2.01
N GLN A 634 53.71 5.68 1.46
CA GLN A 634 53.23 5.65 0.07
C GLN A 634 54.39 5.38 -0.90
N SER A 635 55.53 6.08 -0.75
CA SER A 635 56.72 5.85 -1.57
C SER A 635 57.30 4.45 -1.36
N ALA A 636 57.44 4.01 -0.10
CA ALA A 636 57.96 2.68 0.22
C ALA A 636 57.08 1.56 -0.36
N PHE A 637 55.75 1.68 -0.24
CA PHE A 637 54.84 0.70 -0.82
C PHE A 637 54.82 0.76 -2.34
N PHE A 638 54.91 1.95 -2.94
CA PHE A 638 55.00 2.07 -4.39
C PHE A 638 56.22 1.33 -4.97
N GLU A 639 57.36 1.33 -4.27
CA GLU A 639 58.50 0.49 -4.65
C GLU A 639 58.20 -1.02 -4.57
N VAL A 640 57.46 -1.45 -3.55
CA VAL A 640 57.03 -2.86 -3.41
C VAL A 640 56.11 -3.25 -4.56
N VAL A 641 55.17 -2.37 -4.92
CA VAL A 641 54.27 -2.56 -6.07
C VAL A 641 55.06 -2.60 -7.37
N GLN A 642 56.05 -1.72 -7.56
CA GLN A 642 56.93 -1.75 -8.74
C GLN A 642 57.71 -3.06 -8.85
N ARG A 643 58.20 -3.60 -7.72
CA ARG A 643 58.92 -4.88 -7.71
C ARG A 643 57.99 -6.04 -8.05
N SER A 644 56.81 -6.10 -7.41
CA SER A 644 55.84 -7.16 -7.68
C SER A 644 55.28 -7.09 -9.10
N ALA A 645 54.97 -5.89 -9.61
CA ALA A 645 54.47 -5.71 -10.96
C ALA A 645 55.49 -6.12 -12.04
N ARG A 646 56.80 -6.02 -11.78
CA ARG A 646 57.83 -6.52 -12.73
C ARG A 646 57.73 -8.03 -12.96
N GLU A 647 57.26 -8.79 -11.97
CA GLU A 647 57.06 -10.24 -12.09
C GLU A 647 55.83 -10.57 -12.95
N THR A 648 54.90 -9.62 -13.11
CA THR A 648 53.64 -9.74 -13.85
C THR A 648 53.56 -8.81 -15.07
N GLY A 649 54.70 -8.50 -15.70
CA GLY A 649 54.73 -7.74 -16.95
C GLY A 649 54.37 -6.25 -16.83
N GLY A 650 54.47 -5.69 -15.63
CA GLY A 650 54.15 -4.28 -15.35
C GLY A 650 52.67 -4.05 -15.01
N GLU A 651 51.87 -5.11 -14.84
CA GLU A 651 50.46 -5.01 -14.49
C GLU A 651 50.18 -5.55 -13.09
N ILE A 652 49.31 -4.88 -12.33
CA ILE A 652 48.78 -5.40 -11.06
C ILE A 652 47.28 -5.13 -10.97
N THR A 653 46.50 -6.14 -10.61
CA THR A 653 45.06 -5.99 -10.36
C THR A 653 44.85 -5.21 -9.07
N TYR A 654 43.70 -4.55 -8.92
CA TYR A 654 43.39 -3.80 -7.71
C TYR A 654 43.33 -4.72 -6.47
N ASP A 655 42.75 -5.92 -6.61
CA ASP A 655 42.76 -6.94 -5.56
C ASP A 655 44.17 -7.49 -5.29
N GLY A 656 44.98 -7.65 -6.34
CA GLY A 656 46.39 -7.99 -6.21
C GLY A 656 47.16 -6.96 -5.39
N LEU A 657 46.90 -5.67 -5.63
CA LEU A 657 47.51 -4.55 -4.91
C LEU A 657 47.14 -4.54 -3.42
N THR A 658 45.86 -4.69 -3.09
CA THR A 658 45.40 -4.71 -1.69
C THR A 658 45.92 -5.94 -0.96
N ASN A 659 45.96 -7.11 -1.62
CA ASN A 659 46.56 -8.31 -1.06
C ASN A 659 48.08 -8.19 -0.87
N LEU A 660 48.78 -7.54 -1.80
CA LEU A 660 50.20 -7.25 -1.67
C LEU A 660 50.47 -6.33 -0.47
N PHE A 661 49.64 -5.31 -0.25
CA PHE A 661 49.73 -4.45 0.94
C PHE A 661 49.54 -5.26 2.23
N ARG A 662 48.49 -6.09 2.28
CA ARG A 662 48.20 -6.98 3.42
C ARG A 662 49.35 -7.92 3.75
N GLN A 663 49.98 -8.48 2.73
CA GLN A 663 51.12 -9.39 2.88
C GLN A 663 52.38 -8.67 3.34
N THR A 664 52.68 -7.51 2.75
CA THR A 664 53.92 -6.77 3.01
C THR A 664 53.96 -6.21 4.43
N TYR A 665 52.84 -5.68 4.91
CA TYR A 665 52.78 -4.96 6.19
C TYR A 665 52.00 -5.69 7.29
N HIS A 666 51.65 -6.96 7.07
CA HIS A 666 50.90 -7.81 8.01
C HIS A 666 49.55 -7.22 8.44
N TYR A 667 48.92 -6.44 7.56
CA TYR A 667 47.62 -5.83 7.81
C TYR A 667 46.53 -6.91 7.89
N GLU A 668 45.85 -6.98 9.05
CA GLU A 668 44.77 -7.93 9.36
C GLU A 668 45.15 -9.43 9.25
N ARG A 669 46.44 -9.77 9.44
CA ARG A 669 46.92 -11.17 9.48
C ARG A 669 47.37 -11.58 10.88
N ALA A 670 47.18 -12.87 11.20
CA ALA A 670 47.47 -13.45 12.52
C ALA A 670 48.94 -13.89 12.74
N SER A 671 49.76 -13.99 11.69
CA SER A 671 51.12 -14.53 11.77
C SER A 671 52.18 -13.53 11.31
N SER A 672 52.92 -12.98 12.26
CA SER A 672 54.15 -12.19 12.05
C SER A 672 55.31 -12.87 12.78
N ARG A 673 56.57 -12.53 12.43
CA ARG A 673 57.76 -13.06 13.10
C ARG A 673 57.74 -12.75 14.61
N PHE A 674 57.25 -11.55 14.96
CA PHE A 674 57.05 -11.09 16.33
C PHE A 674 55.58 -10.71 16.55
N SER A 675 54.95 -11.19 17.63
CA SER A 675 53.56 -10.84 17.97
C SER A 675 53.36 -10.46 19.45
N LEU A 676 52.37 -9.61 19.69
CA LEU A 676 52.09 -9.02 21.01
C LEU A 676 51.15 -9.94 21.81
N GLY A 677 51.58 -10.34 22.99
CA GLY A 677 50.75 -10.94 24.03
C GLY A 677 50.32 -9.91 25.09
N PRO A 678 49.88 -10.37 26.28
CA PRO A 678 49.50 -9.47 27.36
C PRO A 678 50.62 -8.52 27.74
N TYR A 679 50.28 -7.25 27.96
CA TYR A 679 51.21 -6.21 28.36
C TYR A 679 50.63 -5.34 29.47
N LYS A 680 51.53 -4.75 30.27
CA LYS A 680 51.19 -3.78 31.31
C LYS A 680 52.18 -2.62 31.25
N PHE A 681 51.65 -1.40 31.44
CA PHE A 681 52.46 -0.20 31.63
C PHE A 681 52.47 0.20 33.10
N GLU A 682 53.63 0.67 33.56
CA GLU A 682 53.84 1.25 34.87
C GLU A 682 54.59 2.57 34.72
N ASP A 683 54.38 3.48 35.66
CA ASP A 683 55.13 4.73 35.70
C ASP A 683 56.56 4.45 36.20
N GLY A 684 57.53 4.77 35.36
CA GLY A 684 58.95 4.66 35.66
C GLY A 684 59.50 5.93 36.32
N ALA A 685 60.77 5.89 36.73
CA ALA A 685 61.42 7.05 37.31
C ALA A 685 61.53 8.22 36.31
N ALA A 686 61.37 9.45 36.79
CA ALA A 686 61.52 10.69 36.01
C ALA A 686 60.61 10.82 34.77
N GLY A 687 59.35 10.39 34.86
CA GLY A 687 58.35 10.58 33.80
C GLY A 687 58.48 9.61 32.62
N LYS A 688 59.33 8.58 32.75
CA LYS A 688 59.43 7.48 31.77
C LYS A 688 58.29 6.48 31.97
N ARG A 689 57.92 5.77 30.90
CA ARG A 689 57.00 4.63 30.92
C ARG A 689 57.81 3.34 30.94
N LYS A 690 57.48 2.45 31.86
CA LYS A 690 57.98 1.07 31.88
C LYS A 690 56.93 0.16 31.27
N VAL A 691 57.33 -0.72 30.37
CA VAL A 691 56.49 -1.79 29.84
C VAL A 691 56.98 -3.14 30.32
N THR A 692 56.04 -4.02 30.66
CA THR A 692 56.28 -5.45 30.76
C THR A 692 55.31 -6.12 29.80
N ALA A 693 55.84 -6.79 28.77
CA ALA A 693 55.03 -7.38 27.71
C ALA A 693 55.46 -8.83 27.48
N THR A 694 54.48 -9.70 27.22
CA THR A 694 54.74 -11.00 26.63
C THR A 694 54.84 -10.81 25.12
N VAL A 695 55.98 -11.14 24.53
CA VAL A 695 56.20 -11.04 23.07
C VAL A 695 56.59 -12.42 22.57
N VAL A 696 55.92 -12.88 21.52
CA VAL A 696 56.30 -14.11 20.84
C VAL A 696 57.36 -13.77 19.81
N PHE A 697 58.56 -14.33 19.95
CA PHE A 697 59.64 -14.21 19.00
C PHE A 697 59.81 -15.54 18.26
N GLU A 698 59.56 -15.55 16.94
CA GLU A 698 59.72 -16.75 16.10
C GLU A 698 59.00 -17.99 16.68
N GLY A 699 57.79 -17.79 17.20
CA GLY A 699 56.97 -18.84 17.84
C GLY A 699 57.27 -19.12 19.32
N SER A 700 58.34 -18.54 19.88
CA SER A 700 58.70 -18.69 21.30
C SER A 700 58.27 -17.49 22.14
N SER A 701 57.41 -17.71 23.14
CA SER A 701 56.93 -16.65 24.04
C SER A 701 57.99 -16.24 25.07
N ARG A 702 58.31 -14.94 25.14
CA ARG A 702 59.25 -14.36 26.12
C ARG A 702 58.63 -13.16 26.82
N VAL A 703 58.87 -13.02 28.13
CA VAL A 703 58.50 -11.82 28.88
C VAL A 703 59.64 -10.81 28.79
N VAL A 704 59.37 -9.64 28.24
CA VAL A 704 60.34 -8.55 28.07
C VAL A 704 59.93 -7.34 28.88
N SER A 705 60.93 -6.60 29.39
CA SER A 705 60.69 -5.31 30.05
C SER A 705 61.68 -4.26 29.58
N GLY A 706 61.19 -3.03 29.43
CA GLY A 706 61.96 -1.89 28.96
C GLY A 706 61.35 -0.57 29.42
N GLU A 707 62.18 0.45 29.50
CA GLU A 707 61.77 1.81 29.87
C GLU A 707 62.06 2.78 28.73
N GLY A 708 61.11 3.66 28.45
CA GLY A 708 61.22 4.68 27.40
C GLY A 708 60.39 5.92 27.73
N ASN A 709 60.52 6.96 26.91
CA ASN A 709 59.80 8.22 27.09
C ASN A 709 58.31 8.15 26.66
N GLY A 710 57.84 6.96 26.28
CA GLY A 710 56.45 6.70 25.92
C GLY A 710 56.22 5.21 25.63
N PRO A 711 54.97 4.78 25.36
CA PRO A 711 54.62 3.38 25.18
C PRO A 711 55.43 2.65 24.10
N LEU A 712 55.62 3.29 22.94
CA LEU A 712 56.33 2.69 21.79
C LEU A 712 57.83 2.58 22.04
N SER A 713 58.46 3.63 22.59
CA SER A 713 59.89 3.61 22.89
C SER A 713 60.24 2.66 24.03
N ALA A 714 59.34 2.49 25.01
CA ALA A 714 59.48 1.49 26.07
C ALA A 714 59.43 0.06 25.50
N LEU A 715 58.51 -0.22 24.56
CA LEU A 715 58.45 -1.52 23.89
C LEU A 715 59.68 -1.76 23.02
N VAL A 716 60.11 -0.76 22.24
CA VAL A 716 61.34 -0.85 21.42
C VAL A 716 62.56 -1.17 22.29
N ALA A 717 62.69 -0.51 23.44
CA ALA A 717 63.75 -0.81 24.40
C ALA A 717 63.64 -2.24 24.94
N ALA A 718 62.42 -2.68 25.30
CA ALA A 718 62.16 -4.03 25.81
C ALA A 718 62.54 -5.12 24.81
N ILE A 719 62.10 -4.99 23.55
CA ILE A 719 62.38 -6.00 22.52
C ILE A 719 63.83 -5.95 22.04
N SER A 720 64.49 -4.78 22.06
CA SER A 720 65.91 -4.67 21.69
C SER A 720 66.82 -5.49 22.60
N THR A 721 66.41 -5.77 23.85
CA THR A 721 67.16 -6.68 24.75
C THR A 721 67.21 -8.12 24.24
N GLN A 722 66.29 -8.51 23.37
CA GLN A 722 66.16 -9.85 22.82
C GLN A 722 66.74 -9.98 21.40
N LEU A 723 67.33 -8.90 20.87
CA LEU A 723 67.84 -8.81 19.51
C LEU A 723 69.34 -8.56 19.52
N SER A 724 70.07 -9.04 18.50
CA SER A 724 71.53 -8.84 18.42
C SER A 724 71.94 -7.39 18.14
N GLY A 725 71.00 -6.55 17.69
CA GLY A 725 71.20 -5.12 17.40
C GLY A 725 70.13 -4.22 18.01
N GLN A 726 70.21 -2.92 17.70
CA GLN A 726 69.32 -1.91 18.26
C GLN A 726 68.24 -1.48 17.26
N LEU A 727 67.01 -1.35 17.75
CA LEU A 727 65.89 -0.78 17.01
C LEU A 727 65.67 0.69 17.41
N ASN A 728 65.44 1.55 16.43
CA ASN A 728 65.09 2.95 16.63
C ASN A 728 63.86 3.33 15.80
N ILE A 729 62.91 4.04 16.42
CA ILE A 729 61.74 4.59 15.73
C ILE A 729 62.20 5.76 14.87
N LYS A 730 62.01 5.64 13.56
CA LYS A 730 62.33 6.68 12.58
C LYS A 730 61.12 7.56 12.27
N GLU A 731 59.94 6.95 12.21
CA GLU A 731 58.69 7.66 11.94
C GLU A 731 57.52 6.98 12.63
N PHE A 732 56.55 7.78 13.06
CA PHE A 732 55.29 7.34 13.61
C PHE A 732 54.18 8.27 13.11
N SER A 733 53.09 7.69 12.62
CA SER A 733 51.85 8.39 12.25
C SER A 733 50.65 7.56 12.64
N GLU A 734 49.52 8.19 12.90
CA GLU A 734 48.28 7.54 13.33
C GLU A 734 47.05 8.34 12.90
N HIS A 735 45.95 7.64 12.60
CA HIS A 735 44.62 8.22 12.44
C HIS A 735 43.51 7.25 12.85
N SER A 736 42.30 7.78 12.99
CA SER A 736 41.08 7.02 13.29
C SER A 736 40.43 6.46 12.02
N LEU A 737 39.91 5.24 12.10
CA LEU A 737 39.09 4.60 11.09
C LEU A 737 37.64 4.48 11.60
N GLY A 738 36.71 5.10 10.86
CA GLY A 738 35.27 5.09 11.18
C GLY A 738 34.80 6.31 11.98
N GLU A 739 33.49 6.34 12.27
CA GLU A 739 32.81 7.38 13.07
C GLU A 739 31.97 6.72 14.17
N GLY A 740 31.81 7.36 15.34
CA GLY A 740 31.00 6.85 16.44
C GLY A 740 31.78 6.14 17.55
N SER A 741 31.15 5.19 18.25
CA SER A 741 31.73 4.51 19.43
C SER A 741 32.60 3.28 19.11
N GLU A 742 32.67 2.85 17.85
CA GLU A 742 33.44 1.69 17.38
C GLU A 742 34.67 2.07 16.53
N VAL A 743 35.23 3.25 16.77
CA VAL A 743 36.38 3.77 16.02
C VAL A 743 37.64 2.94 16.30
N ARG A 744 38.29 2.47 15.24
CA ARG A 744 39.60 1.79 15.31
C ARG A 744 40.73 2.79 15.11
N ALA A 745 41.87 2.58 15.75
CA ALA A 745 43.11 3.29 15.46
C ALA A 745 43.92 2.54 14.39
N ALA A 746 44.49 3.27 13.44
CA ALA A 746 45.46 2.78 12.48
C ALA A 746 46.82 3.47 12.70
N SER A 747 47.83 2.70 13.08
CA SER A 747 49.16 3.22 13.43
C SER A 747 50.22 2.75 12.43
N TYR A 748 51.10 3.65 11.99
CA TYR A 748 52.15 3.42 10.99
C TYR A 748 53.51 3.72 11.61
N ILE A 749 54.41 2.75 11.65
CA ILE A 749 55.75 2.91 12.24
C ILE A 749 56.84 2.48 11.28
N GLU A 750 57.84 3.33 11.07
CA GLU A 750 59.12 2.93 10.46
C GLU A 750 60.15 2.69 11.56
N LEU A 751 60.71 1.47 11.61
CA LEU A 751 61.84 1.16 12.48
C LEU A 751 63.13 1.09 11.65
N THR A 752 64.23 1.51 12.27
CA THR A 752 65.59 1.27 11.80
C THR A 752 66.27 0.29 12.73
N TYR A 753 66.83 -0.77 12.16
CA TYR A 753 67.63 -1.78 12.86
C TYR A 753 69.11 -1.56 12.52
N VAL A 754 69.97 -1.55 13.55
CA VAL A 754 71.43 -1.41 13.42
C VAL A 754 72.13 -2.50 14.23
N ASP A 755 72.93 -3.32 13.56
CA ASP A 755 73.76 -4.38 14.14
C ASP A 755 75.12 -4.40 13.43
N GLY A 756 76.11 -3.72 14.03
CA GLY A 756 77.41 -3.47 13.40
C GLY A 756 77.27 -2.76 12.03
N PRO A 757 77.76 -3.34 10.92
CA PRO A 757 77.61 -2.76 9.58
C PRO A 757 76.22 -2.96 8.97
N THR A 758 75.38 -3.83 9.53
CA THR A 758 74.05 -4.11 9.00
C THR A 758 73.07 -3.03 9.43
N LYS A 759 72.47 -2.35 8.45
CA LYS A 759 71.43 -1.34 8.67
C LYS A 759 70.24 -1.62 7.75
N SER A 760 69.08 -1.86 8.33
CA SER A 760 67.82 -2.04 7.59
C SER A 760 66.73 -1.13 8.14
N SER A 761 65.80 -0.66 7.31
CA SER A 761 64.57 -0.03 7.78
C SER A 761 63.35 -0.75 7.23
N ALA A 762 62.30 -0.81 8.04
CA ALA A 762 61.06 -1.46 7.65
C ALA A 762 59.85 -0.77 8.30
N TRP A 763 58.74 -0.82 7.58
CA TRP A 763 57.45 -0.32 8.05
C TRP A 763 56.59 -1.44 8.64
N GLY A 764 55.77 -1.06 9.62
CA GLY A 764 54.71 -1.88 10.20
C GLY A 764 53.42 -1.08 10.33
N VAL A 765 52.28 -1.75 10.10
CA VAL A 765 50.94 -1.16 10.15
C VAL A 765 50.09 -1.91 11.16
N GLY A 766 49.72 -1.24 12.25
CA GLY A 766 48.93 -1.80 13.34
C GLY A 766 47.49 -1.31 13.32
N LEU A 767 46.58 -2.16 13.79
CA LEU A 767 45.16 -1.87 13.95
C LEU A 767 44.66 -2.42 15.29
N ASP A 768 43.94 -1.59 16.02
CA ASP A 768 43.26 -1.98 17.25
C ASP A 768 42.21 -0.92 17.64
N GLU A 769 41.20 -1.31 18.42
CA GLU A 769 40.29 -0.35 19.07
C GLU A 769 41.04 0.46 20.15
N ASN A 770 42.08 -0.13 20.74
CA ASN A 770 42.96 0.55 21.66
C ASN A 770 44.14 1.21 20.91
N ILE A 771 44.16 2.54 20.92
CA ILE A 771 45.22 3.38 20.31
C ILE A 771 46.63 2.88 20.67
N THR A 772 46.87 2.55 21.95
CA THR A 772 48.18 2.07 22.38
C THR A 772 48.49 0.69 21.80
N ALA A 773 47.54 -0.23 21.82
CA ALA A 773 47.73 -1.58 21.25
C ALA A 773 48.02 -1.52 19.74
N SER A 774 47.33 -0.64 19.00
CA SER A 774 47.57 -0.41 17.57
C SER A 774 49.04 -0.03 17.32
N GLY A 775 49.55 0.96 18.05
CA GLY A 775 50.95 1.37 17.96
C GLY A 775 51.95 0.27 18.35
N LEU A 776 51.68 -0.51 19.41
CA LEU A 776 52.56 -1.61 19.83
C LEU A 776 52.64 -2.74 18.80
N LYS A 777 51.50 -3.10 18.18
CA LYS A 777 51.46 -4.05 17.07
C LYS A 777 52.28 -3.54 15.88
N ALA A 778 52.13 -2.27 15.52
CA ALA A 778 52.90 -1.65 14.44
C ALA A 778 54.42 -1.74 14.68
N VAL A 779 54.89 -1.55 15.92
CA VAL A 779 56.32 -1.75 16.29
C VAL A 779 56.76 -3.18 16.02
N LEU A 780 56.00 -4.19 16.47
CA LEU A 780 56.38 -5.59 16.30
C LEU A 780 56.34 -6.04 14.84
N TYR A 781 55.39 -5.54 14.05
CA TYR A 781 55.31 -5.82 12.61
C TYR A 781 56.46 -5.16 11.85
N ALA A 782 56.79 -3.90 12.18
CA ALA A 782 57.96 -3.23 11.63
C ALA A 782 59.24 -4.00 11.98
N ALA A 783 59.40 -4.41 13.24
CA ALA A 783 60.55 -5.19 13.69
C ALA A 783 60.63 -6.57 13.00
N SER A 784 59.48 -7.21 12.75
CA SER A 784 59.39 -8.48 12.00
C SER A 784 59.89 -8.36 10.56
N ASN A 785 59.72 -7.17 9.97
CA ASN A 785 60.13 -6.88 8.59
C ASN A 785 61.58 -6.38 8.47
N THR A 786 62.30 -6.17 9.58
CA THR A 786 63.74 -5.87 9.57
C THR A 786 64.60 -7.15 9.54
N GLU A 787 65.90 -7.00 9.33
CA GLU A 787 66.88 -8.09 9.45
C GLU A 787 67.25 -8.45 10.91
N ALA A 788 66.45 -8.02 11.89
CA ALA A 788 66.70 -8.30 13.30
C ALA A 788 66.74 -9.80 13.63
N LYS A 789 67.82 -10.23 14.28
CA LYS A 789 68.01 -11.62 14.73
C LYS A 789 67.72 -11.74 16.21
N VAL A 790 66.92 -12.74 16.59
CA VAL A 790 66.60 -13.04 17.98
C VAL A 790 67.80 -13.71 18.65
N VAL A 791 68.23 -13.18 19.79
CA VAL A 791 69.31 -13.79 20.59
C VAL A 791 68.80 -15.13 21.14
N PRO A 792 69.58 -16.23 21.05
CA PRO A 792 69.24 -17.52 21.66
C PRO A 792 68.90 -17.33 23.15
N ALA A 793 67.87 -18.05 23.61
CA ALA A 793 67.38 -17.96 24.99
C ALA A 793 68.40 -18.45 26.02
#